data_AF-A0AAU8LR29-F1
#
_entry.id   AF-A0AAU8LR29-F1
#
_cell.length_a   1.000
_cell.length_b   1.000
_cell.length_c   1.000
_cell.angle_alpha   90.00
_cell.angle_beta   90.00
_cell.angle_gamma   90.00
#
_symmetry.space_group_name_H-M   'P 1'
#
loop_
_entity.id
_entity.type
_entity.pdbx_description
1 polymer ?
#
loop_
_entity_poly.entity_id
_entity_poly.type
_entity_poly.pdbx_seq_one_letter_code
_entity_poly.pdbx_strand_id
1 'polypeptide(L)'
;MRNQKKYSFHPRWKMTLKLRTTSPLHVGNGEETHRDELTVKDEEKEQQDRPESVEPRKADITACIKDGKGKPFIPGSTFKGVLRQWLEQHLIRDAAAFALCQKMLGHGRGNGADSTETEQGGTAEFLAGILTAPITFSDQEIAPSYWDPETQTSVETAIAVDRVTRTAADKKLFYREVVPAGAGFTLTVAGTMPREQAALLAAALQAGFTAAQPISFGGDTANGGGRMQFEDLQVSCLDREEIAQWLTRQDGIMAEEAMRPFSREERAALCAEGDKWLRPGGRAASRVTINLRFAGPFLVNDPSRCQGKTSGGVKRPDHFPLQDRDGNPILPAKSVRGALRSQAEKIIRSLGGSCCDPARPCSPVYSKTDVQRLCSACRLFGNTGWQSRVKISEIVFQDSQLSPEGNLLHKQDFVAIDRFHGGSRDTAKFDATSFQQPAFTVILELDPDLDEAAKGLLALTLRDFEEGDISLGLGRSKGYGRILAEETTITGGEILAAEENLAAFRAQITTGNEESQPESCLSRNEPETASAVVLSAEKPGKQGAARGQAQSDGPVFHNPYHFIPVTPPKTATWLAKENFGSAMHDSHAVYRAEDAAEKKILHGRVRCTLTSTTPLFIGGKRDENAGNPKPIAHFQIDGDPAIPATSLRGMLSSLVEAASNSSLRVLDDAMMSCRHKIGEDSLSAIGMIVIHEGQHFLYPFALPIFDQRDKTSLSTYKAMFPAGDKGPLKVYLENAHRHGAMGGFIAGAQSWNLRHPQIYYLPESSKGELKTAGSRVLGRRYAGLVPTTTRTAATDQPGILRILGTQGRADIPATKKHELFLPVPDAFAADPRAFISDLKRAKDELFAIPPEVVATFEELADQRTRPQIKHPAGITPTQWLPYHLQGCSRNDGRSAQIEPEQLRLQEGDLVYFRPFPNSARQVAEISFSSIWRSRVQKKVHKFFHEELLPFNKDRKHISPAELLFGFVQQEKGGDQLAFAGKTVCSSARLQVGQSDPFTEKEVTLKILSSPKLPSPALYFDGPGYVAKHAMQNSSIRPQGRKQYLHALPNAADPQGVKKISLTGTPTKDGPYPWESRHEKEFENQKVRIRPLRKGVQFGFTVDFENCTEWELGLLLYALRPTEAYQHKIGMGKPLGLGSVQIDIEGVDLIDRKKRYAEDSLDAARYTEVSDQEALSAWRTRFADSMDPEIRHALELLGDPAKVLAPVHYPQVQGADIEKETFKWFVANDRKGTQGAEHLVPLSRSGDSLPTLHRQRE
;
A
#
# COMPACT_ATOMS: atom_id res chain seq x y z
N MET A 1 82.48 31.83 15.45
CA MET A 1 81.83 32.94 14.71
C MET A 1 80.59 32.41 14.02
N ARG A 2 79.49 33.15 14.09
CA ARG A 2 78.11 32.73 13.83
C ARG A 2 77.85 32.46 12.34
N ASN A 3 77.44 31.23 12.00
CA ASN A 3 76.70 30.95 10.77
C ASN A 3 75.33 31.64 10.85
N GLN A 4 75.22 32.87 10.32
CA GLN A 4 73.93 33.50 10.06
C GLN A 4 73.25 32.72 8.93
N LYS A 5 72.35 31.79 9.26
CA LYS A 5 71.28 31.39 8.34
C LYS A 5 70.56 32.68 7.94
N LYS A 6 70.66 33.10 6.68
CA LYS A 6 69.81 34.15 6.10
C LYS A 6 68.37 33.64 6.16
N TYR A 7 67.60 34.05 7.16
CA TYR A 7 66.16 33.82 7.19
C TYR A 7 65.52 34.72 6.12
N SER A 8 64.99 34.13 5.05
CA SER A 8 64.18 34.85 4.08
C SER A 8 62.85 35.22 4.71
N PHE A 9 62.52 36.51 4.71
CA PHE A 9 61.20 36.97 5.13
C PHE A 9 60.17 36.54 4.08
N HIS A 10 59.07 35.97 4.53
CA HIS A 10 57.90 35.69 3.71
C HIS A 10 56.68 36.38 4.33
N PRO A 11 55.86 37.06 3.53
CA PRO A 11 54.63 37.68 4.02
C PRO A 11 53.64 36.63 4.53
N ARG A 12 52.79 37.03 5.47
CA ARG A 12 51.64 36.22 5.90
C ARG A 12 50.43 36.61 5.07
N TRP A 13 49.82 35.63 4.43
CA TRP A 13 48.63 35.80 3.60
C TRP A 13 47.41 35.28 4.34
N LYS A 14 46.26 35.89 4.07
CA LYS A 14 44.94 35.40 4.47
C LYS A 14 44.00 35.51 3.27
N MET A 15 43.33 34.42 2.96
CA MET A 15 42.37 34.30 1.87
C MET A 15 41.05 33.79 2.43
N THR A 16 39.99 34.57 2.26
CA THR A 16 38.66 34.24 2.74
C THR A 16 37.74 34.01 1.53
N LEU A 17 37.19 32.82 1.43
CA LEU A 17 36.30 32.38 0.36
C LEU A 17 34.86 32.31 0.88
N LYS A 18 33.92 32.90 0.14
CA LYS A 18 32.48 32.73 0.40
C LYS A 18 31.89 31.79 -0.64
N LEU A 19 31.28 30.71 -0.17
CA LEU A 19 30.65 29.68 -0.98
C LEU A 19 29.20 29.47 -0.54
N ARG A 20 28.33 29.08 -1.48
CA ARG A 20 26.96 28.68 -1.19
C ARG A 20 26.68 27.27 -1.70
N THR A 21 26.05 26.41 -0.91
CA THR A 21 25.68 25.06 -1.38
C THR A 21 24.62 25.16 -2.47
N THR A 22 24.82 24.49 -3.60
CA THR A 22 23.81 24.33 -4.67
C THR A 22 23.19 22.94 -4.70
N SER A 23 23.63 22.07 -3.80
CA SER A 23 23.13 20.71 -3.59
C SER A 23 23.27 20.34 -2.12
N PRO A 24 22.59 19.28 -1.63
CA PRO A 24 22.78 18.79 -0.27
C PRO A 24 24.24 18.43 0.02
N LEU A 25 24.73 18.84 1.19
CA LEU A 25 26.10 18.63 1.65
C LEU A 25 26.10 17.69 2.86
N HIS A 26 26.86 16.60 2.77
CA HIS A 26 27.14 15.72 3.89
C HIS A 26 28.65 15.62 4.16
N VAL A 27 29.07 16.12 5.31
CA VAL A 27 30.45 15.97 5.81
C VAL A 27 30.38 15.25 7.15
N GLY A 28 30.54 13.93 7.15
CA GLY A 28 30.50 13.10 8.35
C GLY A 28 31.89 12.77 8.89
N ASN A 29 31.95 12.44 10.17
CA ASN A 29 33.11 11.86 10.87
C ASN A 29 32.92 10.35 11.17
N GLY A 30 31.81 9.75 10.73
CA GLY A 30 31.46 8.35 11.00
C GLY A 30 30.60 8.14 12.25
N GLU A 31 30.20 9.22 12.95
CA GLU A 31 29.29 9.14 14.08
C GLU A 31 27.82 8.99 13.64
N GLU A 32 27.03 8.41 14.53
CA GLU A 32 25.58 8.26 14.38
C GLU A 32 24.84 9.20 15.34
N THR A 33 23.68 9.66 14.91
CA THR A 33 22.75 10.48 15.70
C THR A 33 21.33 9.92 15.57
N HIS A 34 20.42 10.43 16.39
CA HIS A 34 19.02 10.00 16.41
C HIS A 34 18.10 11.22 16.43
N ARG A 35 16.87 11.04 15.92
CA ARG A 35 15.80 12.04 15.99
C ARG A 35 14.54 11.42 16.54
N ASP A 36 13.79 12.19 17.32
CA ASP A 36 12.59 11.71 18.02
C ASP A 36 11.48 11.33 17.05
N GLU A 37 11.41 12.03 15.91
CA GLU A 37 10.45 11.78 14.82
C GLU A 37 10.82 10.61 13.91
N LEU A 38 11.93 9.89 14.17
CA LEU A 38 12.41 8.77 13.36
C LEU A 38 12.56 7.48 14.18
N THR A 39 11.65 6.54 13.98
CA THR A 39 11.61 5.21 14.64
C THR A 39 11.85 4.08 13.66
N VAL A 40 12.31 2.92 14.14
CA VAL A 40 12.51 1.72 13.31
C VAL A 40 11.14 1.07 13.00
N LYS A 41 10.81 0.94 11.70
CA LYS A 41 9.48 0.52 11.19
C LYS A 41 8.95 -0.83 11.68
N ASP A 42 9.81 -1.74 12.13
CA ASP A 42 9.39 -3.09 12.52
C ASP A 42 8.51 -3.12 13.78
N GLU A 43 8.49 -2.03 14.57
CA GLU A 43 7.72 -1.97 15.83
C GLU A 43 6.48 -1.05 15.79
N GLU A 44 6.31 -0.20 14.76
CA GLU A 44 5.12 0.66 14.62
C GLU A 44 3.82 -0.17 14.49
N LYS A 45 3.90 -1.38 13.93
CA LYS A 45 2.76 -2.32 13.84
C LYS A 45 2.54 -3.14 15.12
N GLU A 46 3.54 -3.23 16.00
CA GLU A 46 3.44 -3.96 17.28
C GLU A 46 2.89 -3.08 18.42
N GLN A 47 2.84 -1.76 18.24
CA GLN A 47 2.29 -0.81 19.23
C GLN A 47 0.81 -1.05 19.59
N GLN A 48 0.03 -1.74 18.75
CA GLN A 48 -1.36 -2.05 19.08
C GLN A 48 -1.51 -3.12 20.19
N ASP A 49 -0.45 -3.88 20.53
CA ASP A 49 -0.50 -4.98 21.51
C ASP A 49 0.59 -4.88 22.62
N ARG A 50 1.43 -3.82 22.68
CA ARG A 50 2.49 -3.64 23.71
C ARG A 50 2.05 -2.72 24.87
N PRO A 51 2.46 -2.97 26.12
CA PRO A 51 2.21 -2.07 27.25
C PRO A 51 2.91 -0.71 27.05
N GLU A 52 2.27 0.39 27.49
CA GLU A 52 2.68 1.80 27.31
C GLU A 52 4.10 2.18 27.83
N SER A 53 4.85 1.25 28.42
CA SER A 53 6.10 1.52 29.14
C SER A 53 7.40 1.25 28.37
N VAL A 54 7.35 0.92 27.06
CA VAL A 54 8.54 0.63 26.25
C VAL A 54 8.69 1.68 25.14
N GLU A 55 9.71 2.53 25.25
CA GLU A 55 10.03 3.52 24.22
C GLU A 55 10.45 2.85 22.90
N PRO A 56 9.98 3.35 21.74
CA PRO A 56 10.35 2.80 20.45
C PRO A 56 11.83 3.03 20.15
N ARG A 57 12.49 2.04 19.57
CA ARG A 57 13.89 2.16 19.15
C ARG A 57 14.02 3.23 18.04
N LYS A 58 14.84 4.25 18.29
CA LYS A 58 15.13 5.33 17.34
C LYS A 58 15.97 4.82 16.17
N ALA A 59 15.81 5.42 15.00
CA ALA A 59 16.60 5.08 13.83
C ALA A 59 18.04 5.62 13.93
N ASP A 60 19.01 4.86 13.44
CA ASP A 60 20.42 5.27 13.37
C ASP A 60 20.62 6.19 12.14
N ILE A 61 21.14 7.40 12.35
CA ILE A 61 21.33 8.42 11.30
C ILE A 61 22.81 8.74 11.19
N THR A 62 23.41 8.60 10.01
CA THR A 62 24.79 9.06 9.79
C THR A 62 24.86 10.58 9.92
N ALA A 63 25.59 11.08 10.92
CA ALA A 63 25.58 12.48 11.32
C ALA A 63 26.47 13.38 10.45
N CYS A 64 26.10 14.65 10.32
CA CYS A 64 27.00 15.70 9.86
C CYS A 64 27.88 16.18 11.02
N ILE A 65 29.13 16.54 10.71
CA ILE A 65 30.01 17.17 11.67
C ILE A 65 29.49 18.55 12.05
N LYS A 66 29.44 18.83 13.35
CA LYS A 66 28.89 20.06 13.94
C LYS A 66 29.91 20.74 14.84
N ASP A 67 29.83 22.06 14.94
CA ASP A 67 30.65 22.87 15.84
C ASP A 67 30.17 22.78 17.29
N GLY A 68 30.84 23.47 18.21
CA GLY A 68 30.46 23.52 19.63
C GLY A 68 29.09 24.16 19.90
N LYS A 69 28.42 24.71 18.88
CA LYS A 69 27.05 25.26 18.94
C LYS A 69 26.03 24.36 18.24
N GLY A 70 26.42 23.16 17.81
CA GLY A 70 25.56 22.21 17.11
C GLY A 70 25.28 22.56 15.64
N LYS A 71 26.03 23.50 15.03
CA LYS A 71 25.85 23.92 13.64
C LYS A 71 26.85 23.23 12.70
N PRO A 72 26.48 22.90 11.46
CA PRO A 72 27.37 22.23 10.53
C PRO A 72 28.55 23.10 10.13
N PHE A 73 29.73 22.50 9.96
CA PHE A 73 30.92 23.18 9.45
C PHE A 73 31.74 22.28 8.51
N ILE A 74 32.61 22.87 7.69
CA ILE A 74 33.51 22.15 6.79
C ILE A 74 34.90 22.08 7.42
N PRO A 75 35.45 20.90 7.76
CA PRO A 75 36.79 20.81 8.33
C PRO A 75 37.86 21.34 7.38
N GLY A 76 38.85 22.05 7.92
CA GLY A 76 39.99 22.55 7.14
C GLY A 76 40.79 21.43 6.46
N SER A 77 40.86 20.25 7.09
CA SER A 77 41.46 19.04 6.50
C SER A 77 40.69 18.54 5.28
N THR A 78 39.36 18.54 5.32
CA THR A 78 38.49 18.22 4.19
C THR A 78 38.72 19.20 3.05
N PHE A 79 38.76 20.50 3.34
CA PHE A 79 39.01 21.53 2.33
C PHE A 79 40.39 21.39 1.67
N LYS A 80 41.43 21.21 2.48
CA LYS A 80 42.80 20.95 2.02
C LYS A 80 42.87 19.72 1.11
N GLY A 81 42.16 18.63 1.48
CA GLY A 81 42.14 17.38 0.72
C GLY A 81 41.51 17.55 -0.67
N VAL A 82 40.33 18.17 -0.75
CA VAL A 82 39.64 18.36 -2.04
C VAL A 82 40.38 19.35 -2.94
N LEU A 83 40.97 20.41 -2.38
CA LEU A 83 41.77 21.37 -3.14
C LEU A 83 43.06 20.72 -3.69
N ARG A 84 43.71 19.87 -2.89
CA ARG A 84 44.87 19.08 -3.34
C ARG A 84 44.51 18.21 -4.54
N GLN A 85 43.42 17.44 -4.43
CA GLN A 85 42.96 16.56 -5.49
C GLN A 85 42.66 17.34 -6.78
N TRP A 86 42.01 18.50 -6.66
CA TRP A 86 41.71 19.36 -7.80
C TRP A 86 43.00 19.90 -8.45
N LEU A 87 43.96 20.37 -7.65
CA LEU A 87 45.26 20.84 -8.14
C LEU A 87 46.04 19.74 -8.86
N GLU A 88 46.08 18.52 -8.32
CA GLU A 88 46.76 17.38 -8.99
C GLU A 88 46.22 17.11 -10.40
N GLN A 89 44.94 17.40 -10.65
CA GLN A 89 44.30 17.24 -11.95
C GLN A 89 44.53 18.44 -12.90
N HIS A 90 44.69 19.64 -12.33
CA HIS A 90 44.69 20.90 -13.08
C HIS A 90 46.08 21.56 -13.17
N LEU A 91 47.11 21.08 -12.48
CA LEU A 91 48.49 21.59 -12.63
C LEU A 91 49.10 21.20 -13.98
N ILE A 92 49.87 22.10 -14.58
CA ILE A 92 50.71 21.78 -15.74
C ILE A 92 51.65 20.61 -15.39
N ARG A 93 51.91 19.70 -16.34
CA ARG A 93 52.85 18.57 -16.17
C ARG A 93 54.30 19.05 -16.11
N ASP A 94 54.63 19.78 -15.05
CA ASP A 94 55.94 20.35 -14.77
C ASP A 94 56.33 20.04 -13.31
N ALA A 95 57.58 19.63 -13.12
CA ALA A 95 58.16 19.34 -11.81
C ALA A 95 58.13 20.57 -10.89
N ALA A 96 58.30 21.79 -11.44
CA ALA A 96 58.27 23.01 -10.64
C ALA A 96 56.85 23.31 -10.09
N ALA A 97 55.82 23.16 -10.92
CA ALA A 97 54.42 23.32 -10.51
C ALA A 97 54.03 22.32 -9.40
N PHE A 98 54.45 21.06 -9.54
CA PHE A 98 54.19 20.02 -8.55
C PHE A 98 54.93 20.27 -7.24
N ALA A 99 56.21 20.67 -7.30
CA ALA A 99 56.99 21.04 -6.12
C ALA A 99 56.42 22.27 -5.39
N LEU A 100 55.89 23.24 -6.12
CA LEU A 100 55.22 24.41 -5.55
C LEU A 100 53.96 24.00 -4.76
N CYS A 101 53.13 23.13 -5.35
CA CYS A 101 51.94 22.58 -4.71
C CYS A 101 52.27 21.76 -3.44
N GLN A 102 53.30 20.89 -3.51
CA GLN A 102 53.74 20.09 -2.36
C GLN A 102 54.28 20.94 -1.21
N LYS A 103 55.01 22.03 -1.48
CA LYS A 103 55.47 22.95 -0.44
C LYS A 103 54.31 23.72 0.21
N MET A 104 53.32 24.10 -0.60
CA MET A 104 52.13 24.82 -0.13
C MET A 104 51.23 23.94 0.74
N LEU A 105 50.92 22.72 0.30
CA LEU A 105 49.97 21.82 0.96
C LEU A 105 50.65 20.78 1.87
N GLY A 106 51.96 20.61 1.82
CA GLY A 106 52.71 19.55 2.52
C GLY A 106 52.60 18.19 1.83
N HIS A 107 53.52 17.27 2.14
CA HIS A 107 53.55 15.89 1.60
C HIS A 107 53.70 14.86 2.74
N GLY A 108 53.19 13.64 2.52
CA GLY A 108 53.30 12.52 3.46
C GLY A 108 54.06 11.34 2.85
N ARG A 109 54.45 10.35 3.67
CA ARG A 109 55.20 9.15 3.26
C ARG A 109 54.60 8.49 2.02
N GLY A 110 55.42 8.24 1.00
CA GLY A 110 55.09 7.25 -0.03
C GLY A 110 55.10 5.85 0.58
N ASN A 111 54.16 4.98 0.19
CA ASN A 111 54.08 3.59 0.66
C ASN A 111 55.19 2.67 0.08
N GLY A 112 56.38 3.20 -0.20
CA GLY A 112 57.55 2.44 -0.62
C GLY A 112 58.50 2.22 0.55
N ALA A 113 59.00 1.00 0.72
CA ALA A 113 59.87 0.61 1.83
C ALA A 113 61.27 1.30 1.84
N ASP A 114 61.53 2.27 0.95
CA ASP A 114 62.86 2.84 0.70
C ASP A 114 62.88 4.37 0.47
N SER A 115 61.99 5.15 1.10
CA SER A 115 62.06 6.61 1.06
C SER A 115 62.54 7.21 2.40
N THR A 116 63.73 7.82 2.40
CA THR A 116 64.30 8.61 3.51
C THR A 116 63.72 10.03 3.64
N GLU A 117 62.59 10.33 3.00
CA GLU A 117 61.97 11.66 3.06
C GLU A 117 61.20 11.86 4.37
N THR A 118 61.59 12.88 5.14
CA THR A 118 60.93 13.32 6.37
C THR A 118 59.66 14.10 6.05
N GLU A 119 58.56 13.80 6.74
CA GLU A 119 57.28 14.51 6.63
C GLU A 119 57.46 16.03 6.83
N GLN A 120 56.93 16.83 5.90
CA GLN A 120 57.01 18.29 5.98
C GLN A 120 55.62 18.90 5.86
N GLY A 121 55.22 19.65 6.89
CA GLY A 121 53.99 20.45 6.88
C GLY A 121 54.01 21.53 5.79
N GLY A 122 52.84 21.78 5.20
CA GLY A 122 52.69 22.82 4.18
C GLY A 122 52.73 24.23 4.75
N THR A 123 53.06 25.22 3.92
CA THR A 123 53.05 26.64 4.31
C THR A 123 51.64 27.24 4.45
N ALA A 124 50.60 26.56 3.94
CA ALA A 124 49.20 26.96 4.05
C ALA A 124 48.46 26.22 5.19
N GLU A 125 47.81 27.01 6.04
CA GLU A 125 46.95 26.65 7.16
C GLU A 125 45.48 26.78 6.73
N PHE A 126 44.72 25.68 6.79
CA PHE A 126 43.30 25.63 6.40
C PHE A 126 42.42 25.65 7.65
N LEU A 127 41.59 26.69 7.79
CA LEU A 127 40.66 26.82 8.90
C LEU A 127 39.32 26.13 8.58
N ALA A 128 38.52 25.88 9.62
CA ALA A 128 37.17 25.36 9.48
C ALA A 128 36.27 26.36 8.72
N GLY A 129 35.53 25.86 7.74
CA GLY A 129 34.51 26.60 7.01
C GLY A 129 33.23 26.73 7.84
N ILE A 130 32.88 27.94 8.25
CA ILE A 130 31.76 28.21 9.17
C ILE A 130 30.53 28.65 8.38
N LEU A 131 29.34 28.23 8.83
CA LEU A 131 28.06 28.68 8.28
C LEU A 131 27.92 30.21 8.41
N THR A 132 27.63 30.91 7.30
CA THR A 132 27.58 32.38 7.26
C THR A 132 26.38 32.95 7.99
N ALA A 133 25.24 32.28 7.91
CA ALA A 133 23.97 32.70 8.48
C ALA A 133 23.03 31.47 8.64
N PRO A 134 22.06 31.51 9.56
CA PRO A 134 21.01 30.50 9.63
C PRO A 134 20.23 30.42 8.30
N ILE A 135 19.92 29.20 7.90
CA ILE A 135 19.04 28.86 6.79
C ILE A 135 17.60 29.10 7.26
N THR A 136 16.88 29.92 6.50
CA THR A 136 15.47 30.25 6.71
C THR A 136 14.66 29.87 5.47
N PHE A 137 13.37 29.58 5.66
CA PHE A 137 12.40 29.31 4.60
C PHE A 137 11.26 30.32 4.72
N SER A 138 10.86 30.91 3.60
CA SER A 138 9.67 31.77 3.52
C SER A 138 8.37 30.96 3.60
N ASP A 139 7.23 31.63 3.80
CA ASP A 139 5.91 30.98 3.84
C ASP A 139 5.52 30.27 2.53
N GLN A 140 6.17 30.63 1.42
CA GLN A 140 5.95 30.02 0.09
C GLN A 140 6.91 28.86 -0.19
N GLU A 141 8.02 28.75 0.55
CA GLU A 141 9.02 27.70 0.35
C GLU A 141 8.68 26.44 1.13
N ILE A 142 9.03 25.30 0.53
CA ILE A 142 8.86 23.99 1.14
C ILE A 142 10.14 23.62 1.91
N ALA A 143 10.00 23.37 3.22
CA ALA A 143 11.10 22.86 4.03
C ALA A 143 11.52 21.43 3.61
N PRO A 144 12.83 21.10 3.63
CA PRO A 144 13.34 19.76 3.34
C PRO A 144 12.78 18.68 4.27
N SER A 145 12.91 17.43 3.85
CA SER A 145 12.51 16.27 4.65
C SER A 145 13.19 16.26 6.01
N TYR A 146 12.40 16.15 7.08
CA TYR A 146 12.90 16.17 8.45
C TYR A 146 13.80 17.39 8.72
N TRP A 147 13.37 18.60 8.37
CA TRP A 147 14.14 19.81 8.65
C TRP A 147 14.21 20.10 10.15
N ASP A 148 15.42 20.36 10.66
CA ASP A 148 15.66 20.81 12.03
C ASP A 148 16.32 22.21 12.05
N PRO A 149 15.59 23.24 12.54
CA PRO A 149 16.11 24.61 12.62
C PRO A 149 17.21 24.78 13.68
N GLU A 150 17.29 23.94 14.71
CA GLU A 150 18.32 24.04 15.74
C GLU A 150 19.66 23.55 15.22
N THR A 151 19.69 22.38 14.58
CA THR A 151 20.94 21.86 13.99
C THR A 151 21.23 22.41 12.60
N GLN A 152 20.26 23.05 11.94
CA GLN A 152 20.37 23.55 10.55
C GLN A 152 20.62 22.42 9.54
N THR A 153 20.04 21.26 9.80
CA THR A 153 20.21 20.06 8.98
C THR A 153 18.88 19.38 8.69
N SER A 154 18.86 18.58 7.62
CA SER A 154 17.74 17.73 7.20
C SER A 154 18.16 16.27 7.13
N VAL A 155 17.21 15.33 7.04
CA VAL A 155 17.53 13.90 6.92
C VAL A 155 17.06 13.36 5.57
N GLU A 156 18.02 12.86 4.78
CA GLU A 156 17.74 12.11 3.56
C GLU A 156 17.52 10.63 3.88
N THR A 157 16.60 10.01 3.15
CA THR A 157 16.33 8.57 3.24
C THR A 157 16.73 7.85 1.95
N ALA A 158 17.33 6.68 2.08
CA ALA A 158 17.67 5.83 0.93
C ALA A 158 17.32 4.37 1.21
N ILE A 159 16.78 3.67 0.21
CA ILE A 159 16.40 2.26 0.30
C ILE A 159 17.30 1.45 -0.64
N ALA A 160 17.91 0.38 -0.14
CA ALA A 160 18.52 -0.62 -1.01
C ALA A 160 17.44 -1.52 -1.62
N VAL A 161 17.54 -1.81 -2.91
CA VAL A 161 16.66 -2.74 -3.63
C VAL A 161 17.35 -4.09 -3.78
N ASP A 162 16.69 -5.16 -3.35
CA ASP A 162 17.15 -6.53 -3.59
C ASP A 162 17.07 -6.86 -5.09
N ARG A 163 18.16 -7.37 -5.66
CA ARG A 163 18.26 -7.66 -7.10
C ARG A 163 17.49 -8.91 -7.52
N VAL A 164 17.38 -9.89 -6.63
CA VAL A 164 16.71 -11.18 -6.87
C VAL A 164 15.20 -10.97 -6.87
N THR A 165 14.68 -10.23 -5.89
CA THR A 165 13.24 -10.05 -5.74
C THR A 165 12.70 -8.76 -6.36
N ARG A 166 13.58 -7.78 -6.65
CA ARG A 166 13.23 -6.40 -7.03
C ARG A 166 12.33 -5.69 -6.00
N THR A 167 12.40 -6.08 -4.73
CA THR A 167 11.72 -5.40 -3.62
C THR A 167 12.71 -4.60 -2.78
N ALA A 168 12.22 -3.79 -1.84
CA ALA A 168 13.09 -3.20 -0.83
C ALA A 168 13.84 -4.33 -0.10
N ALA A 169 15.16 -4.20 0.02
CA ALA A 169 15.97 -5.14 0.78
C ALA A 169 15.66 -4.97 2.27
N ASP A 170 15.48 -6.09 2.96
CA ASP A 170 15.12 -6.08 4.37
C ASP A 170 16.17 -5.35 5.21
N LYS A 171 15.70 -4.56 6.19
CA LYS A 171 16.52 -3.79 7.14
C LYS A 171 17.61 -2.88 6.52
N LYS A 172 17.49 -2.50 5.25
CA LYS A 172 18.44 -1.61 4.53
C LYS A 172 17.81 -0.28 4.13
N LEU A 173 17.20 0.37 5.11
CA LEU A 173 16.80 1.78 5.04
C LEU A 173 17.90 2.60 5.71
N PHE A 174 18.51 3.49 4.95
CA PHE A 174 19.61 4.34 5.42
C PHE A 174 19.11 5.76 5.63
N TYR A 175 19.47 6.34 6.77
CA TYR A 175 19.21 7.73 7.11
C TYR A 175 20.53 8.49 7.14
N ARG A 176 20.57 9.64 6.49
CA ARG A 176 21.76 10.49 6.46
C ARG A 176 21.39 11.93 6.70
N GLU A 177 22.02 12.53 7.70
CA GLU A 177 21.89 13.94 7.97
C GLU A 177 22.64 14.74 6.90
N VAL A 178 22.03 15.79 6.36
CA VAL A 178 22.61 16.66 5.32
C VAL A 178 22.30 18.12 5.59
N VAL A 179 23.21 19.00 5.21
CA VAL A 179 22.94 20.44 5.09
C VAL A 179 22.24 20.66 3.74
N PRO A 180 21.04 21.26 3.68
CA PRO A 180 20.34 21.45 2.42
C PRO A 180 21.05 22.46 1.50
N ALA A 181 20.65 22.48 0.22
CA ALA A 181 21.08 23.52 -0.70
C ALA A 181 20.67 24.93 -0.21
N GLY A 182 21.46 25.95 -0.53
CA GLY A 182 21.26 27.36 -0.18
C GLY A 182 22.09 27.84 1.01
N ALA A 183 22.80 26.95 1.73
CA ALA A 183 23.61 27.25 2.89
C ALA A 183 24.93 27.94 2.52
N GLY A 184 25.21 29.12 3.10
CA GLY A 184 26.47 29.83 2.88
C GLY A 184 27.56 29.40 3.85
N PHE A 185 28.79 29.23 3.36
CA PHE A 185 29.98 28.90 4.15
C PHE A 185 31.09 29.92 3.87
N THR A 186 31.78 30.33 4.93
CA THR A 186 33.02 31.13 4.84
C THR A 186 34.20 30.24 5.17
N LEU A 187 35.10 30.03 4.21
CA LEU A 187 36.32 29.25 4.37
C LEU A 187 37.53 30.19 4.40
N THR A 188 38.47 29.95 5.31
CA THR A 188 39.68 30.78 5.43
C THR A 188 40.92 29.92 5.27
N VAL A 189 41.85 30.38 4.43
CA VAL A 189 43.19 29.82 4.31
C VAL A 189 44.19 30.91 4.67
N ALA A 190 45.10 30.64 5.58
CA ALA A 190 46.15 31.58 5.97
C ALA A 190 47.52 30.92 5.87
N GLY A 191 48.60 31.67 5.83
CA GLY A 191 49.93 31.05 5.87
C GLY A 191 51.06 32.00 5.56
N THR A 192 52.25 31.65 6.01
CA THR A 192 53.47 32.41 5.76
C THR A 192 54.15 31.82 4.53
N MET A 193 54.01 32.49 3.37
CA MET A 193 54.41 31.92 2.09
C MET A 193 54.92 32.98 1.09
N PRO A 194 55.84 32.60 0.17
CA PRO A 194 56.23 33.44 -0.95
C PRO A 194 55.04 33.81 -1.84
N ARG A 195 55.16 34.94 -2.55
CA ARG A 195 54.14 35.44 -3.48
C ARG A 195 53.70 34.40 -4.53
N GLU A 196 54.63 33.60 -5.06
CA GLU A 196 54.31 32.56 -6.06
C GLU A 196 53.37 31.47 -5.50
N GLN A 197 53.54 31.08 -4.23
CA GLN A 197 52.65 30.12 -3.55
C GLN A 197 51.28 30.75 -3.30
N ALA A 198 51.25 32.01 -2.85
CA ALA A 198 50.01 32.75 -2.66
C ALA A 198 49.26 32.97 -3.98
N ALA A 199 49.98 33.24 -5.08
CA ALA A 199 49.41 33.39 -6.41
C ALA A 199 48.74 32.07 -6.88
N LEU A 200 49.45 30.94 -6.79
CA LEU A 200 48.87 29.62 -7.11
C LEU A 200 47.65 29.31 -6.23
N LEU A 201 47.72 29.60 -4.92
CA LEU A 201 46.62 29.36 -4.00
C LEU A 201 45.39 30.21 -4.37
N ALA A 202 45.57 31.51 -4.59
CA ALA A 202 44.48 32.42 -4.96
C ALA A 202 43.83 32.01 -6.29
N ALA A 203 44.63 31.67 -7.30
CA ALA A 203 44.15 31.15 -8.57
C ALA A 203 43.37 29.84 -8.38
N ALA A 204 43.90 28.89 -7.60
CA ALA A 204 43.23 27.62 -7.33
C ALA A 204 41.93 27.77 -6.55
N LEU A 205 41.86 28.70 -5.59
CA LEU A 205 40.65 29.00 -4.83
C LEU A 205 39.57 29.65 -5.69
N GLN A 206 39.93 30.45 -6.69
CA GLN A 206 38.98 31.04 -7.62
C GLN A 206 38.57 30.05 -8.73
N ALA A 207 39.55 29.50 -9.45
CA ALA A 207 39.33 28.55 -10.53
C ALA A 207 38.69 27.25 -10.05
N GLY A 208 39.03 26.79 -8.84
CA GLY A 208 38.49 25.57 -8.26
C GLY A 208 36.97 25.55 -8.12
N PHE A 209 36.31 26.72 -8.04
CA PHE A 209 34.84 26.80 -7.93
C PHE A 209 34.17 27.49 -9.12
N THR A 210 34.94 27.91 -10.12
CA THR A 210 34.45 28.57 -11.34
C THR A 210 34.80 27.82 -12.63
N ALA A 211 35.69 26.83 -12.56
CA ALA A 211 36.05 25.96 -13.66
C ALA A 211 34.88 25.04 -14.07
N ALA A 212 35.00 24.46 -15.27
CA ALA A 212 34.02 23.49 -15.79
C ALA A 212 33.83 22.26 -14.88
N GLN A 213 34.84 21.91 -14.08
CA GLN A 213 34.79 20.88 -13.04
C GLN A 213 35.06 21.52 -11.66
N PRO A 214 34.01 22.06 -11.02
CA PRO A 214 34.17 22.71 -9.73
C PRO A 214 34.37 21.71 -8.59
N ILE A 215 35.11 22.14 -7.57
CA ILE A 215 35.31 21.43 -6.32
C ILE A 215 33.96 21.23 -5.63
N SER A 216 33.71 20.00 -5.20
CA SER A 216 32.55 19.62 -4.38
C SER A 216 33.03 19.02 -3.07
N PHE A 217 32.25 19.21 -2.00
CA PHE A 217 32.61 18.75 -0.66
C PHE A 217 31.84 17.48 -0.24
N GLY A 218 32.42 16.71 0.68
CA GLY A 218 31.70 15.64 1.35
C GLY A 218 31.73 14.27 0.65
N GLY A 219 30.98 13.32 1.23
CA GLY A 219 31.05 11.90 0.85
C GLY A 219 30.18 11.48 -0.34
N ASP A 220 29.35 12.38 -0.89
CA ASP A 220 28.32 12.05 -1.90
C ASP A 220 28.54 12.70 -3.27
N THR A 221 29.77 13.16 -3.54
CA THR A 221 30.12 13.90 -4.77
C THR A 221 29.85 13.15 -6.07
N ALA A 222 29.92 11.81 -6.05
CA ALA A 222 29.58 10.99 -7.21
C ALA A 222 28.09 11.04 -7.60
N ASN A 223 27.21 11.46 -6.68
CA ASN A 223 25.78 11.68 -6.92
C ASN A 223 25.45 13.18 -7.02
N GLY A 224 26.45 14.04 -7.29
CA GLY A 224 26.24 15.48 -7.40
C GLY A 224 25.99 16.21 -6.08
N GLY A 225 26.30 15.56 -4.94
CA GLY A 225 26.22 16.16 -3.62
C GLY A 225 27.41 17.06 -3.29
N GLY A 226 27.17 18.07 -2.46
CA GLY A 226 28.18 19.01 -1.95
C GLY A 226 28.75 20.00 -2.96
N ARG A 227 28.04 20.23 -4.08
CA ARG A 227 28.32 21.30 -5.05
C ARG A 227 28.19 22.68 -4.40
N MET A 228 29.07 23.59 -4.83
CA MET A 228 29.18 24.94 -4.30
C MET A 228 29.13 25.97 -5.43
N GLN A 229 28.43 27.07 -5.19
CA GLN A 229 28.50 28.30 -5.96
C GLN A 229 29.54 29.22 -5.31
N PHE A 230 30.46 29.72 -6.14
CA PHE A 230 31.41 30.75 -5.75
C PHE A 230 30.73 32.12 -5.63
N GLU A 231 30.91 32.81 -4.51
CA GLU A 231 30.35 34.15 -4.31
C GLU A 231 31.43 35.24 -4.29
N ASP A 232 32.49 35.06 -3.48
CA ASP A 232 33.56 36.06 -3.32
C ASP A 232 34.88 35.42 -2.85
N LEU A 233 35.99 36.07 -3.20
CA LEU A 233 37.33 35.79 -2.70
C LEU A 233 37.98 37.09 -2.20
N GLN A 234 38.27 37.14 -0.90
CA GLN A 234 39.00 38.23 -0.27
C GLN A 234 40.43 37.79 -0.01
N VAL A 235 41.40 38.65 -0.33
CA VAL A 235 42.82 38.40 -0.09
C VAL A 235 43.36 39.56 0.73
N SER A 236 44.08 39.25 1.80
CA SER A 236 44.84 40.23 2.56
C SER A 236 46.26 39.71 2.82
N CYS A 237 47.18 40.65 2.96
CA CYS A 237 48.60 40.38 3.15
C CYS A 237 49.13 41.20 4.33
N LEU A 238 50.03 40.58 5.09
CA LEU A 238 50.81 41.22 6.12
C LEU A 238 52.29 41.11 5.71
N ASP A 239 52.79 42.14 5.02
CA ASP A 239 54.18 42.23 4.60
C ASP A 239 54.98 43.07 5.63
N ARG A 240 56.27 43.31 5.37
CA ARG A 240 57.15 44.05 6.29
C ARG A 240 56.61 45.42 6.67
N GLU A 241 55.97 46.10 5.72
CA GLU A 241 55.41 47.43 5.93
C GLU A 241 54.25 47.37 6.92
N GLU A 242 53.28 46.49 6.71
CA GLU A 242 52.13 46.34 7.62
C GLU A 242 52.57 45.81 8.99
N ILE A 243 53.55 44.89 9.07
CA ILE A 243 54.10 44.44 10.35
C ILE A 243 54.75 45.59 11.10
N ALA A 244 55.56 46.41 10.42
CA ALA A 244 56.21 47.57 11.04
C ALA A 244 55.18 48.57 11.55
N GLN A 245 54.14 48.84 10.75
CA GLN A 245 53.03 49.69 11.16
C GLN A 245 52.30 49.10 12.38
N TRP A 246 51.93 47.82 12.34
CA TRP A 246 51.24 47.11 13.44
C TRP A 246 52.02 47.16 14.76
N LEU A 247 53.31 46.84 14.74
CA LEU A 247 54.17 46.83 15.92
C LEU A 247 54.33 48.21 16.57
N THR A 248 54.07 49.30 15.83
CA THR A 248 54.12 50.67 16.35
C THR A 248 52.79 51.17 16.90
N ARG A 249 51.70 50.41 16.76
CA ARG A 249 50.38 50.81 17.26
C ARG A 249 50.25 50.56 18.76
N GLN A 250 49.54 51.46 19.44
CA GLN A 250 49.29 51.40 20.89
C GLN A 250 47.84 51.02 21.25
N ASP A 251 46.99 50.78 20.24
CA ASP A 251 45.56 50.50 20.39
C ASP A 251 45.22 49.03 20.63
N GLY A 252 46.23 48.15 20.68
CA GLY A 252 46.06 46.74 21.04
C GLY A 252 45.37 45.89 19.97
N ILE A 253 45.29 46.36 18.71
CA ILE A 253 44.68 45.58 17.63
C ILE A 253 45.46 44.30 17.34
N MET A 254 44.76 43.23 16.98
CA MET A 254 45.39 41.95 16.62
C MET A 254 46.11 42.05 15.28
N ALA A 255 47.17 41.26 15.07
CA ALA A 255 47.95 41.27 13.82
C ALA A 255 47.09 41.01 12.57
N GLU A 256 46.01 40.26 12.73
CA GLU A 256 45.03 39.96 11.68
C GLU A 256 44.24 41.20 11.22
N GLU A 257 43.99 42.15 12.13
CA GLU A 257 43.30 43.41 11.83
C GLU A 257 44.22 44.41 11.12
N ALA A 258 45.54 44.19 11.20
CA ALA A 258 46.54 45.00 10.51
C ALA A 258 46.88 44.51 9.10
N MET A 259 46.30 43.39 8.63
CA MET A 259 46.55 42.90 7.27
C MET A 259 45.93 43.84 6.22
N ARG A 260 46.71 44.23 5.20
CA ARG A 260 46.22 45.06 4.10
C ARG A 260 45.30 44.25 3.16
N PRO A 261 44.03 44.63 2.99
CA PRO A 261 43.16 43.98 2.00
C PRO A 261 43.58 44.38 0.58
N PHE A 262 43.57 43.43 -0.34
CA PHE A 262 43.86 43.68 -1.75
C PHE A 262 42.63 44.21 -2.48
N SER A 263 42.84 45.18 -3.38
CA SER A 263 41.81 45.68 -4.29
C SER A 263 41.36 44.60 -5.29
N ARG A 264 40.25 44.83 -6.01
CA ARG A 264 39.78 43.90 -7.04
C ARG A 264 40.83 43.68 -8.13
N GLU A 265 41.52 44.74 -8.54
CA GLU A 265 42.59 44.72 -9.55
C GLU A 265 43.83 43.97 -9.06
N GLU A 266 44.25 44.24 -7.81
CA GLU A 266 45.41 43.55 -7.20
C GLU A 266 45.15 42.05 -7.07
N ARG A 267 43.93 41.65 -6.69
CA ARG A 267 43.52 40.23 -6.63
C ARG A 267 43.50 39.59 -8.01
N ALA A 268 42.94 40.26 -9.01
CA ALA A 268 42.90 39.73 -10.38
C ALA A 268 44.31 39.52 -10.93
N ALA A 269 45.24 40.46 -10.69
CA ALA A 269 46.64 40.32 -11.06
C ALA A 269 47.33 39.14 -10.33
N LEU A 270 47.03 38.94 -9.05
CA LEU A 270 47.56 37.81 -8.27
C LEU A 270 47.04 36.46 -8.79
N CYS A 271 45.75 36.36 -9.12
CA CYS A 271 45.18 35.14 -9.71
C CYS A 271 45.76 34.88 -11.11
N ALA A 272 45.89 35.90 -11.96
CA ALA A 272 46.51 35.76 -13.28
C ALA A 272 47.97 35.28 -13.20
N GLU A 273 48.71 35.71 -12.18
CA GLU A 273 50.06 35.22 -11.91
C GLU A 273 50.07 33.74 -11.51
N GLY A 274 49.04 33.26 -10.81
CA GLY A 274 48.88 31.86 -10.42
C GLY A 274 48.37 30.96 -11.56
N ASP A 275 47.50 31.48 -12.42
CA ASP A 275 46.89 30.76 -13.54
C ASP A 275 47.91 30.18 -14.51
N LYS A 276 49.11 30.79 -14.62
CA LYS A 276 50.22 30.26 -15.44
C LYS A 276 50.68 28.85 -15.04
N TRP A 277 50.38 28.42 -13.81
CA TRP A 277 50.70 27.09 -13.29
C TRP A 277 49.57 26.08 -13.49
N LEU A 278 48.39 26.55 -13.87
CA LEU A 278 47.18 25.75 -14.11
C LEU A 278 47.04 25.48 -15.62
N ARG A 279 46.56 24.28 -15.97
CA ARG A 279 46.24 23.93 -17.36
C ARG A 279 44.96 24.67 -17.78
N PRO A 280 44.94 25.29 -18.97
CA PRO A 280 43.70 25.77 -19.55
C PRO A 280 42.71 24.60 -19.71
N GLY A 281 41.56 24.64 -19.04
CA GLY A 281 40.46 23.67 -19.22
C GLY A 281 40.56 22.31 -18.52
N GLY A 282 41.66 21.98 -17.82
CA GLY A 282 41.81 20.71 -17.09
C GLY A 282 41.85 19.46 -18.00
N ARG A 283 41.75 18.25 -17.41
CA ARG A 283 41.45 17.01 -18.16
C ARG A 283 39.94 17.00 -18.43
N ALA A 284 39.52 17.28 -19.67
CA ALA A 284 38.11 17.32 -20.03
C ALA A 284 37.44 15.96 -19.78
N ALA A 285 36.53 15.90 -18.81
CA ALA A 285 35.63 14.76 -18.64
C ALA A 285 34.62 14.77 -19.78
N SER A 286 34.33 13.60 -20.33
CA SER A 286 33.27 13.47 -21.33
C SER A 286 31.91 13.56 -20.64
N ARG A 287 30.96 14.28 -21.26
CA ARG A 287 29.61 14.46 -20.73
C ARG A 287 28.61 13.70 -21.58
N VAL A 288 27.72 12.98 -20.91
CA VAL A 288 26.55 12.36 -21.53
C VAL A 288 25.30 13.01 -20.94
N THR A 289 24.47 13.60 -21.78
CA THR A 289 23.24 14.26 -21.37
C THR A 289 22.05 13.40 -21.75
N ILE A 290 21.22 13.09 -20.77
CA ILE A 290 20.01 12.28 -20.89
C ILE A 290 18.82 13.20 -20.66
N ASN A 291 18.02 13.46 -21.69
CA ASN A 291 16.71 14.08 -21.53
C ASN A 291 15.69 12.95 -21.37
N LEU A 292 14.96 12.94 -20.26
CA LEU A 292 14.02 11.88 -19.93
C LEU A 292 12.64 12.45 -19.63
N ARG A 293 11.61 11.78 -20.15
CA ARG A 293 10.21 12.04 -19.80
C ARG A 293 9.57 10.80 -19.23
N PHE A 294 8.77 10.96 -18.18
CA PHE A 294 8.00 9.85 -17.61
C PHE A 294 6.68 9.65 -18.36
N ALA A 295 6.33 8.40 -18.67
CA ALA A 295 5.11 8.04 -19.40
C ALA A 295 3.82 8.12 -18.55
N GLY A 296 3.92 8.44 -17.26
CA GLY A 296 2.78 8.44 -16.33
C GLY A 296 3.17 8.92 -14.94
N PRO A 297 2.50 8.44 -13.88
CA PRO A 297 2.79 8.86 -12.51
C PRO A 297 4.23 8.53 -12.08
N PHE A 298 4.88 9.49 -11.45
CA PHE A 298 6.21 9.38 -10.86
C PHE A 298 6.17 9.72 -9.38
N LEU A 299 6.84 8.90 -8.56
CA LEU A 299 6.85 9.05 -7.12
C LEU A 299 8.20 8.62 -6.55
N VAL A 300 8.90 9.54 -5.90
CA VAL A 300 9.94 9.24 -4.92
C VAL A 300 9.36 9.61 -3.57
N ASN A 301 9.25 8.65 -2.64
CA ASN A 301 8.52 8.87 -1.41
C ASN A 301 9.27 9.82 -0.46
N ASP A 302 8.56 10.78 0.13
CA ASP A 302 9.02 11.62 1.25
C ASP A 302 8.35 11.16 2.55
N PRO A 303 9.01 10.32 3.36
CA PRO A 303 8.42 9.76 4.56
C PRO A 303 8.03 10.81 5.61
N SER A 304 8.68 11.98 5.63
CA SER A 304 8.37 13.07 6.58
C SER A 304 6.96 13.64 6.41
N ARG A 305 6.32 13.35 5.27
CA ARG A 305 4.98 13.82 4.89
C ARG A 305 3.92 12.71 4.86
N CYS A 306 4.28 11.48 5.20
CA CYS A 306 3.43 10.30 4.98
C CYS A 306 2.61 9.83 6.19
N GLN A 307 2.79 10.40 7.39
CA GLN A 307 2.12 9.93 8.61
C GLN A 307 1.78 11.07 9.58
N GLY A 308 0.74 10.85 10.41
CA GLY A 308 0.23 11.80 11.40
C GLY A 308 -0.99 12.61 10.94
N LYS A 309 -1.55 13.39 11.87
CA LYS A 309 -2.55 14.43 11.56
C LYS A 309 -1.82 15.75 11.39
N THR A 310 -2.22 16.56 10.41
CA THR A 310 -1.78 17.97 10.38
C THR A 310 -2.35 18.71 11.60
N SER A 311 -1.83 19.91 11.89
CA SER A 311 -2.33 20.78 12.98
C SER A 311 -3.84 21.08 12.88
N GLY A 312 -4.47 20.82 11.72
CA GLY A 312 -5.91 20.91 11.47
C GLY A 312 -6.68 19.58 11.48
N GLY A 313 -6.08 18.47 11.92
CA GLY A 313 -6.75 17.18 12.04
C GLY A 313 -6.92 16.38 10.75
N VAL A 314 -6.41 16.86 9.61
CA VAL A 314 -6.47 16.16 8.32
C VAL A 314 -5.42 15.05 8.27
N LYS A 315 -5.84 13.83 7.90
CA LYS A 315 -4.93 12.69 7.71
C LYS A 315 -3.97 12.97 6.56
N ARG A 316 -2.66 12.86 6.80
CA ARG A 316 -1.66 12.88 5.74
C ARG A 316 -1.79 11.62 4.85
N PRO A 317 -1.43 11.71 3.55
CA PRO A 317 -1.51 10.56 2.64
C PRO A 317 -0.44 9.51 2.99
N ASP A 318 -0.69 8.25 2.67
CA ASP A 318 0.22 7.14 3.02
C ASP A 318 1.54 7.18 2.21
N HIS A 319 1.51 7.79 1.02
CA HIS A 319 2.68 8.12 0.21
C HIS A 319 2.59 9.54 -0.36
N PHE A 320 3.70 10.29 -0.27
CA PHE A 320 3.80 11.66 -0.75
C PHE A 320 5.12 11.87 -1.51
N PRO A 321 5.15 12.66 -2.61
CA PRO A 321 6.35 12.80 -3.40
C PRO A 321 7.38 13.75 -2.75
N LEU A 322 8.65 13.47 -3.00
CA LEU A 322 9.78 14.32 -2.65
C LEU A 322 9.77 15.57 -3.53
N GLN A 323 9.88 16.74 -2.89
CA GLN A 323 9.79 18.05 -3.53
C GLN A 323 11.01 18.90 -3.19
N ASP A 324 11.38 19.81 -4.10
CA ASP A 324 12.34 20.87 -3.82
C ASP A 324 11.68 22.05 -3.06
N ARG A 325 12.44 23.12 -2.86
CA ARG A 325 11.97 24.33 -2.16
C ARG A 325 10.77 24.99 -2.83
N ASP A 326 10.64 24.85 -4.15
CA ASP A 326 9.60 25.48 -4.96
C ASP A 326 8.39 24.55 -5.18
N GLY A 327 8.46 23.31 -4.67
CA GLY A 327 7.42 22.31 -4.85
C GLY A 327 7.53 21.46 -6.11
N ASN A 328 8.63 21.57 -6.86
CA ASN A 328 8.89 20.76 -8.04
C ASN A 328 9.33 19.34 -7.65
N PRO A 329 9.13 18.34 -8.54
CA PRO A 329 9.55 16.98 -8.27
C PRO A 329 11.07 16.85 -8.20
N ILE A 330 11.58 16.11 -7.21
CA ILE A 330 13.01 15.72 -7.14
C ILE A 330 13.20 14.30 -7.67
N LEU A 331 14.13 14.13 -8.60
CA LEU A 331 14.72 12.84 -8.98
C LEU A 331 16.10 12.71 -8.33
N PRO A 332 16.29 11.85 -7.31
CA PRO A 332 17.59 11.70 -6.66
C PRO A 332 18.61 11.04 -7.59
N ALA A 333 19.83 11.58 -7.64
CA ALA A 333 20.95 11.00 -8.40
C ALA A 333 21.25 9.55 -7.98
N LYS A 334 21.15 9.23 -6.68
CA LYS A 334 21.30 7.86 -6.17
C LYS A 334 20.29 6.89 -6.79
N SER A 335 19.07 7.34 -7.08
CA SER A 335 18.05 6.51 -7.72
C SER A 335 18.42 6.19 -9.17
N VAL A 336 18.90 7.18 -9.92
CA VAL A 336 19.38 6.99 -11.31
C VAL A 336 20.60 6.07 -11.35
N ARG A 337 21.64 6.38 -10.55
CA ARG A 337 22.86 5.56 -10.49
C ARG A 337 22.56 4.14 -10.03
N GLY A 338 21.69 3.98 -9.03
CA GLY A 338 21.27 2.67 -8.54
C GLY A 338 20.53 1.84 -9.59
N ALA A 339 19.70 2.49 -10.41
CA ALA A 339 18.98 1.85 -11.50
C ALA A 339 19.92 1.43 -12.65
N LEU A 340 20.82 2.32 -13.08
CA LEU A 340 21.86 2.01 -14.07
C LEU A 340 22.76 0.87 -13.60
N ARG A 341 23.25 0.93 -12.35
CA ARG A 341 24.04 -0.14 -11.74
C ARG A 341 23.28 -1.46 -11.71
N SER A 342 22.00 -1.45 -11.31
CA SER A 342 21.19 -2.67 -11.27
C SER A 342 21.02 -3.30 -12.65
N GLN A 343 20.88 -2.49 -13.71
CA GLN A 343 20.76 -3.01 -15.07
C GLN A 343 22.11 -3.54 -15.58
N ALA A 344 23.21 -2.82 -15.33
CA ALA A 344 24.55 -3.29 -15.66
C ALA A 344 24.90 -4.63 -14.99
N GLU A 345 24.58 -4.77 -13.70
CA GLU A 345 24.72 -6.03 -12.95
C GLU A 345 23.88 -7.15 -13.58
N LYS A 346 22.67 -6.84 -14.05
CA LYS A 346 21.78 -7.80 -14.72
C LYS A 346 22.33 -8.22 -16.09
N ILE A 347 22.87 -7.30 -16.88
CA ILE A 347 23.51 -7.57 -18.17
C ILE A 347 24.71 -8.51 -17.98
N ILE A 348 25.61 -8.19 -17.03
CA ILE A 348 26.78 -9.03 -16.70
C ILE A 348 26.36 -10.48 -16.39
N ARG A 349 25.38 -10.67 -15.48
CA ARG A 349 24.90 -12.00 -15.11
C ARG A 349 24.25 -12.74 -16.27
N SER A 350 23.57 -12.02 -17.16
CA SER A 350 22.87 -12.62 -18.32
C SER A 350 23.84 -13.14 -19.38
N LEU A 351 25.06 -12.60 -19.41
CA LEU A 351 26.15 -13.06 -20.25
C LEU A 351 27.04 -14.12 -19.58
N GLY A 352 26.69 -14.56 -18.38
CA GLY A 352 27.44 -15.57 -17.61
C GLY A 352 28.55 -15.01 -16.71
N GLY A 353 28.73 -13.68 -16.66
CA GLY A 353 29.70 -13.05 -15.77
C GLY A 353 29.24 -13.00 -14.30
N SER A 354 30.19 -12.93 -13.37
CA SER A 354 29.90 -12.81 -11.94
C SER A 354 29.96 -11.35 -11.46
N CYS A 355 29.03 -10.96 -10.59
CA CYS A 355 29.07 -9.65 -9.92
C CYS A 355 28.38 -9.70 -8.55
N CYS A 356 28.83 -8.83 -7.64
CA CYS A 356 28.32 -8.76 -6.28
C CYS A 356 26.84 -8.35 -6.24
N ASP A 357 26.18 -8.60 -5.12
CA ASP A 357 24.82 -8.14 -4.84
C ASP A 357 24.76 -7.39 -3.49
N PRO A 358 23.69 -6.65 -3.19
CA PRO A 358 23.59 -5.92 -1.93
C PRO A 358 23.65 -6.79 -0.67
N ALA A 359 23.31 -8.08 -0.74
CA ALA A 359 23.42 -9.03 0.37
C ALA A 359 24.86 -9.58 0.52
N ARG A 360 25.63 -9.61 -0.56
CA ARG A 360 27.03 -10.04 -0.62
C ARG A 360 27.88 -9.03 -1.41
N PRO A 361 28.20 -7.86 -0.83
CA PRO A 361 28.94 -6.80 -1.53
C PRO A 361 30.42 -7.16 -1.74
N CYS A 362 31.06 -6.55 -2.74
CA CYS A 362 32.52 -6.63 -2.88
C CYS A 362 33.23 -6.05 -1.64
N SER A 363 34.37 -6.62 -1.28
CA SER A 363 35.20 -6.11 -0.18
C SER A 363 35.60 -4.64 -0.39
N PRO A 364 35.67 -3.84 0.69
CA PRO A 364 36.17 -2.47 0.61
C PRO A 364 37.60 -2.41 0.05
N VAL A 365 37.91 -1.31 -0.65
CA VAL A 365 39.25 -1.06 -1.22
C VAL A 365 40.06 -0.23 -0.24
N TYR A 366 41.20 -0.76 0.22
CA TYR A 366 42.14 -0.05 1.08
C TYR A 366 43.47 0.25 0.36
N SER A 367 43.76 -0.45 -0.74
CA SER A 367 44.98 -0.30 -1.54
C SER A 367 44.72 -0.43 -3.04
N LYS A 368 45.69 -0.05 -3.89
CA LYS A 368 45.55 -0.13 -5.36
C LYS A 368 45.38 -1.56 -5.89
N THR A 369 45.92 -2.57 -5.20
CA THR A 369 45.81 -3.98 -5.59
C THR A 369 44.41 -4.54 -5.32
N ASP A 370 43.68 -4.02 -4.32
CA ASP A 370 42.31 -4.43 -4.00
C ASP A 370 41.32 -4.12 -5.13
N VAL A 371 41.62 -3.14 -5.99
CA VAL A 371 40.79 -2.75 -7.14
C VAL A 371 40.59 -3.93 -8.10
N GLN A 372 41.59 -4.80 -8.24
CA GLN A 372 41.49 -6.00 -9.09
C GLN A 372 40.44 -7.00 -8.58
N ARG A 373 40.11 -6.97 -7.28
CA ARG A 373 39.08 -7.83 -6.67
C ARG A 373 37.65 -7.30 -6.86
N LEU A 374 37.50 -6.06 -7.33
CA LEU A 374 36.17 -5.51 -7.62
C LEU A 374 35.60 -6.12 -8.89
N CYS A 375 34.30 -6.46 -8.86
CA CYS A 375 33.57 -6.82 -10.08
C CYS A 375 33.43 -5.61 -11.02
N SER A 376 33.16 -5.85 -12.31
CA SER A 376 33.06 -4.80 -13.34
C SER A 376 32.06 -3.70 -12.97
N ALA A 377 30.92 -4.07 -12.38
CA ALA A 377 29.93 -3.09 -11.92
C ALA A 377 30.47 -2.19 -10.78
N CYS A 378 31.20 -2.74 -9.81
CA CYS A 378 31.84 -1.96 -8.73
C CYS A 378 32.98 -1.07 -9.23
N ARG A 379 33.74 -1.52 -10.24
CA ARG A 379 34.80 -0.69 -10.85
C ARG A 379 34.21 0.54 -11.54
N LEU A 380 33.06 0.39 -12.21
CA LEU A 380 32.36 1.47 -12.92
C LEU A 380 31.56 2.40 -11.98
N PHE A 381 30.70 1.84 -11.12
CA PHE A 381 29.75 2.60 -10.29
C PHE A 381 30.21 2.85 -8.85
N GLY A 382 31.40 2.36 -8.47
CA GLY A 382 32.01 2.56 -7.16
C GLY A 382 31.76 1.44 -6.14
N ASN A 383 32.62 1.41 -5.11
CA ASN A 383 32.48 0.57 -3.91
C ASN A 383 33.01 1.33 -2.68
N THR A 384 32.84 0.81 -1.47
CA THR A 384 33.48 1.38 -0.27
C THR A 384 35.00 1.48 -0.48
N GLY A 385 35.58 2.67 -0.34
CA GLY A 385 36.99 2.94 -0.62
C GLY A 385 37.36 3.11 -2.10
N TRP A 386 36.40 3.00 -3.03
CA TRP A 386 36.60 3.19 -4.48
C TRP A 386 35.56 4.14 -5.09
N GLN A 387 36.03 5.28 -5.61
CA GLN A 387 35.15 6.28 -6.20
C GLN A 387 34.51 5.78 -7.52
N SER A 388 33.24 6.13 -7.72
CA SER A 388 32.53 5.89 -8.99
C SER A 388 33.21 6.62 -10.16
N ARG A 389 33.32 5.94 -11.30
CA ARG A 389 33.87 6.49 -12.55
C ARG A 389 32.79 7.15 -13.42
N VAL A 390 31.52 6.91 -13.10
CA VAL A 390 30.37 7.65 -13.62
C VAL A 390 29.82 8.53 -12.50
N LYS A 391 29.88 9.85 -12.70
CA LYS A 391 29.31 10.82 -11.77
C LYS A 391 28.03 11.37 -12.37
N ILE A 392 27.00 11.57 -11.53
CA ILE A 392 25.82 12.35 -11.93
C ILE A 392 26.08 13.76 -11.44
N SER A 393 26.47 14.66 -12.35
CA SER A 393 26.87 16.02 -11.99
C SER A 393 25.67 16.92 -11.75
N GLU A 394 24.56 16.69 -12.47
CA GLU A 394 23.36 17.50 -12.39
C GLU A 394 22.09 16.72 -12.78
N ILE A 395 20.98 17.05 -12.12
CA ILE A 395 19.64 16.66 -12.51
C ILE A 395 18.78 17.92 -12.46
N VAL A 396 18.23 18.30 -13.61
CA VAL A 396 17.39 19.50 -13.76
C VAL A 396 15.98 19.05 -14.04
N PHE A 397 15.01 19.50 -13.24
CA PHE A 397 13.61 19.38 -13.60
C PHE A 397 13.32 20.32 -14.77
N GLN A 398 12.77 19.78 -15.85
CA GLN A 398 12.34 20.57 -16.98
C GLN A 398 10.91 21.03 -16.72
N ASP A 399 10.69 22.34 -16.72
CA ASP A 399 9.36 22.93 -16.57
C ASP A 399 8.50 22.47 -17.75
N SER A 400 7.75 21.39 -17.53
CA SER A 400 6.85 20.82 -18.52
C SER A 400 5.83 21.89 -18.89
N GLN A 401 5.55 22.09 -20.18
CA GLN A 401 4.46 22.94 -20.66
C GLN A 401 3.18 22.68 -19.84
N LEU A 402 2.97 23.51 -18.81
CA LEU A 402 1.93 23.29 -17.82
C LEU A 402 0.57 23.36 -18.52
N SER A 403 -0.35 22.47 -18.15
CA SER A 403 -1.76 22.76 -18.39
C SER A 403 -2.09 24.12 -17.74
N PRO A 404 -3.02 24.92 -18.28
CA PRO A 404 -3.37 26.24 -17.75
C PRO A 404 -3.79 26.27 -16.27
N GLU A 405 -3.96 25.09 -15.63
CA GLU A 405 -4.42 24.88 -14.25
C GLU A 405 -3.29 24.52 -13.26
N GLY A 406 -2.03 24.39 -13.70
CA GLY A 406 -0.84 24.60 -12.86
C GLY A 406 -0.52 23.57 -11.75
N ASN A 407 -1.10 22.35 -11.72
CA ASN A 407 -0.75 21.38 -10.68
C ASN A 407 -0.45 19.97 -11.24
N LEU A 408 0.83 19.59 -11.24
CA LEU A 408 1.32 18.27 -11.63
C LEU A 408 0.99 17.16 -10.58
N LEU A 409 0.55 17.52 -9.37
CA LEU A 409 0.25 16.56 -8.32
C LEU A 409 -1.12 15.89 -8.53
N HIS A 410 -1.09 14.56 -8.53
CA HIS A 410 -2.26 13.71 -8.63
C HIS A 410 -2.37 12.80 -7.41
N LYS A 411 -3.54 12.81 -6.76
CA LYS A 411 -3.88 11.90 -5.67
C LYS A 411 -4.63 10.69 -6.22
N GLN A 412 -4.17 9.50 -5.88
CA GLN A 412 -4.77 8.23 -6.25
C GLN A 412 -5.08 7.38 -5.01
N ASP A 413 -6.31 6.89 -4.91
CA ASP A 413 -6.72 5.91 -3.91
C ASP A 413 -6.52 4.48 -4.44
N PHE A 414 -5.94 3.61 -3.62
CA PHE A 414 -5.78 2.20 -3.91
C PHE A 414 -6.69 1.38 -3.01
N VAL A 415 -7.46 0.48 -3.62
CA VAL A 415 -8.39 -0.40 -2.91
C VAL A 415 -8.15 -1.83 -3.34
N ALA A 416 -7.71 -2.67 -2.40
CA ALA A 416 -7.65 -4.11 -2.62
C ALA A 416 -9.06 -4.71 -2.56
N ILE A 417 -9.45 -5.50 -3.57
CA ILE A 417 -10.75 -6.18 -3.64
C ILE A 417 -10.58 -7.62 -3.16
N ASP A 418 -11.29 -7.99 -2.10
CA ASP A 418 -11.32 -9.36 -1.58
C ASP A 418 -11.88 -10.34 -2.63
N ARG A 419 -11.16 -11.44 -2.87
CA ARG A 419 -11.49 -12.42 -3.92
C ARG A 419 -12.68 -13.31 -3.58
N PHE A 420 -13.04 -13.42 -2.31
CA PHE A 420 -14.19 -14.21 -1.87
C PHE A 420 -15.49 -13.40 -1.99
N HIS A 421 -15.55 -12.20 -1.38
CA HIS A 421 -16.80 -11.41 -1.38
C HIS A 421 -16.88 -10.31 -2.45
N GLY A 422 -15.77 -9.97 -3.11
CA GLY A 422 -15.68 -8.93 -4.14
C GLY A 422 -15.88 -7.50 -3.62
N GLY A 423 -15.76 -7.30 -2.31
CA GLY A 423 -15.79 -5.99 -1.66
C GLY A 423 -14.39 -5.49 -1.32
N SER A 424 -14.28 -4.25 -0.83
CA SER A 424 -13.00 -3.71 -0.37
C SER A 424 -12.49 -4.49 0.85
N ARG A 425 -11.18 -4.83 0.86
CA ARG A 425 -10.47 -5.25 2.08
C ARG A 425 -10.14 -3.98 2.88
N ASP A 426 -10.87 -3.73 3.97
CA ASP A 426 -10.84 -2.45 4.69
C ASP A 426 -9.46 -2.08 5.26
N THR A 427 -8.64 -3.08 5.58
CA THR A 427 -7.26 -2.92 6.12
C THR A 427 -6.19 -2.67 5.04
N ALA A 428 -6.55 -2.73 3.76
CA ALA A 428 -5.63 -2.62 2.63
C ALA A 428 -5.91 -1.43 1.72
N LYS A 429 -6.66 -0.44 2.22
CA LYS A 429 -6.79 0.86 1.56
C LYS A 429 -5.58 1.71 1.88
N PHE A 430 -4.98 2.30 0.85
CA PHE A 430 -3.97 3.34 1.02
C PHE A 430 -4.09 4.36 -0.11
N ASP A 431 -3.61 5.57 0.10
CA ASP A 431 -3.55 6.61 -0.93
C ASP A 431 -2.09 6.99 -1.26
N ALA A 432 -1.87 7.47 -2.49
CA ALA A 432 -0.59 8.02 -2.89
C ALA A 432 -0.81 9.32 -3.68
N THR A 433 -0.02 10.33 -3.34
CA THR A 433 0.17 11.51 -4.18
C THR A 433 1.39 11.29 -5.06
N SER A 434 1.34 11.71 -6.32
CA SER A 434 2.42 11.53 -7.30
C SER A 434 2.41 12.62 -8.36
N PHE A 435 3.55 12.88 -8.99
CA PHE A 435 3.65 13.81 -10.11
C PHE A 435 3.28 13.12 -11.42
N GLN A 436 2.46 13.76 -12.27
CA GLN A 436 2.12 13.23 -13.58
C GLN A 436 3.17 13.64 -14.61
N GLN A 437 3.77 12.64 -15.27
CA GLN A 437 4.69 12.81 -16.41
C GLN A 437 5.78 13.90 -16.27
N PRO A 438 6.49 13.99 -15.15
CA PRO A 438 7.57 14.97 -15.05
C PRO A 438 8.66 14.69 -16.10
N ALA A 439 9.43 15.71 -16.44
CA ALA A 439 10.58 15.61 -17.34
C ALA A 439 11.84 16.10 -16.63
N PHE A 440 12.98 15.47 -16.93
CA PHE A 440 14.26 15.82 -16.34
C PHE A 440 15.37 15.78 -17.37
N THR A 441 16.40 16.59 -17.17
CA THR A 441 17.71 16.44 -17.82
C THR A 441 18.70 15.93 -16.80
N VAL A 442 19.35 14.81 -17.10
CA VAL A 442 20.39 14.19 -16.26
C VAL A 442 21.71 14.30 -16.98
N ILE A 443 22.72 14.86 -16.31
CA ILE A 443 24.07 15.01 -16.86
C ILE A 443 25.00 14.02 -16.16
N LEU A 444 25.59 13.12 -16.97
CA LEU A 444 26.63 12.21 -16.53
C LEU A 444 28.00 12.77 -16.91
N GLU A 445 28.93 12.74 -15.96
CA GLU A 445 30.35 13.01 -16.20
C GLU A 445 31.14 11.71 -16.09
N LEU A 446 31.89 11.41 -17.16
CA LEU A 446 32.68 10.20 -17.28
C LEU A 446 34.14 10.49 -16.96
N ASP A 447 34.74 9.62 -16.15
CA ASP A 447 36.18 9.64 -15.89
C ASP A 447 36.97 9.51 -17.21
N PRO A 448 37.94 10.39 -17.50
CA PRO A 448 38.73 10.32 -18.72
C PRO A 448 39.59 9.06 -18.83
N ASP A 449 39.90 8.40 -17.70
CA ASP A 449 40.70 7.16 -17.67
C ASP A 449 39.79 5.90 -17.63
N LEU A 450 38.54 5.99 -18.06
CA LEU A 450 37.62 4.86 -18.16
C LEU A 450 38.10 3.86 -19.23
N ASP A 451 38.22 2.58 -18.87
CA ASP A 451 38.64 1.53 -19.82
C ASP A 451 37.54 1.18 -20.84
N GLU A 452 37.93 0.61 -21.98
CA GLU A 452 37.03 0.31 -23.10
C GLU A 452 35.91 -0.67 -22.71
N ALA A 453 36.19 -1.64 -21.83
CA ALA A 453 35.18 -2.60 -21.36
C ALA A 453 34.12 -1.94 -20.47
N ALA A 454 34.52 -1.00 -19.62
CA ALA A 454 33.62 -0.21 -18.79
C ALA A 454 32.77 0.74 -19.64
N LYS A 455 33.35 1.33 -20.71
CA LYS A 455 32.58 2.10 -21.71
C LYS A 455 31.54 1.22 -22.40
N GLY A 456 31.90 -0.01 -22.81
CA GLY A 456 30.99 -0.95 -23.48
C GLY A 456 29.81 -1.38 -22.59
N LEU A 457 30.08 -1.69 -21.32
CA LEU A 457 29.02 -1.98 -20.34
C LEU A 457 28.07 -0.80 -20.13
N LEU A 458 28.63 0.42 -20.02
CA LEU A 458 27.84 1.63 -19.85
C LEU A 458 26.99 1.91 -21.10
N ALA A 459 27.53 1.70 -22.31
CA ALA A 459 26.79 1.87 -23.56
C ALA A 459 25.55 0.95 -23.63
N LEU A 460 25.70 -0.34 -23.33
CA LEU A 460 24.57 -1.29 -23.29
C LEU A 460 23.54 -0.92 -22.22
N THR A 461 24.00 -0.42 -21.07
CA THR A 461 23.13 0.03 -19.97
C THR A 461 22.33 1.27 -20.34
N LEU A 462 22.96 2.23 -21.04
CA LEU A 462 22.31 3.46 -21.51
C LEU A 462 21.34 3.19 -22.65
N ARG A 463 21.62 2.24 -23.54
CA ARG A 463 20.65 1.77 -24.54
C ARG A 463 19.37 1.27 -23.87
N ASP A 464 19.49 0.40 -22.86
CA ASP A 464 18.32 -0.10 -22.11
C ASP A 464 17.61 1.04 -21.34
N PHE A 465 18.33 2.09 -20.94
CA PHE A 465 17.73 3.29 -20.33
C PHE A 465 16.89 4.07 -21.36
N GLU A 466 17.46 4.37 -22.53
CA GLU A 466 16.82 5.10 -23.63
C GLU A 466 15.57 4.39 -24.15
N GLU A 467 15.61 3.06 -24.25
CA GLU A 467 14.48 2.24 -24.69
C GLU A 467 13.40 2.03 -23.60
N GLY A 468 13.58 2.60 -22.40
CA GLY A 468 12.60 2.53 -21.31
C GLY A 468 12.48 1.17 -20.62
N ASP A 469 13.55 0.35 -20.65
CA ASP A 469 13.65 -0.88 -19.84
C ASP A 469 13.88 -0.60 -18.35
N ILE A 470 14.42 0.57 -18.07
CA ILE A 470 14.71 1.04 -16.73
C ILE A 470 13.56 1.94 -16.25
N SER A 471 13.11 1.72 -15.02
CA SER A 471 12.08 2.52 -14.35
C SER A 471 12.63 3.13 -13.07
N LEU A 472 12.18 4.32 -12.71
CA LEU A 472 12.70 5.07 -11.56
C LEU A 472 11.59 5.39 -10.55
N GLY A 473 11.92 5.33 -9.26
CA GLY A 473 11.00 5.65 -8.17
C GLY A 473 10.19 4.46 -7.63
N LEU A 474 9.20 4.78 -6.79
CA LEU A 474 8.30 3.85 -6.10
C LEU A 474 7.15 3.42 -7.03
N GLY A 475 6.66 2.19 -6.85
CA GLY A 475 5.41 1.75 -7.47
C GLY A 475 5.55 1.19 -8.89
N ARG A 476 6.74 0.71 -9.30
CA ARG A 476 6.96 0.08 -10.61
C ARG A 476 5.89 -0.97 -10.96
N SER A 477 5.53 -1.84 -10.01
CA SER A 477 4.49 -2.87 -10.20
C SER A 477 3.07 -2.32 -10.35
N LYS A 478 2.87 -1.04 -10.07
CA LYS A 478 1.64 -0.27 -10.25
C LYS A 478 1.68 0.61 -11.52
N GLY A 479 2.74 0.49 -12.33
CA GLY A 479 2.94 1.27 -13.55
C GLY A 479 3.61 2.63 -13.35
N TYR A 480 4.08 2.95 -12.14
CA TYR A 480 4.73 4.22 -11.85
C TYR A 480 6.19 4.22 -12.34
N GLY A 481 6.71 5.40 -12.64
CA GLY A 481 8.14 5.57 -12.90
C GLY A 481 8.63 5.02 -14.23
N ARG A 482 7.72 4.73 -15.16
CA ARG A 482 8.08 4.30 -16.52
C ARG A 482 8.60 5.47 -17.33
N ILE A 483 9.70 5.24 -18.04
CA ILE A 483 10.28 6.20 -18.99
C ILE A 483 9.55 6.08 -20.33
N LEU A 484 9.27 7.21 -20.96
CA LEU A 484 8.71 7.30 -22.30
C LEU A 484 9.86 7.29 -23.31
N ALA A 485 10.14 6.12 -23.89
CA ALA A 485 11.29 5.91 -24.78
C ALA A 485 11.29 6.85 -26.00
N GLU A 486 10.11 7.08 -26.60
CA GLU A 486 9.95 7.93 -27.79
C GLU A 486 10.36 9.40 -27.58
N GLU A 487 10.42 9.86 -26.34
CA GLU A 487 10.83 11.22 -25.96
C GLU A 487 12.10 11.24 -25.10
N THR A 488 12.79 10.10 -24.99
CA THR A 488 14.06 10.01 -24.27
C THR A 488 15.20 10.09 -25.28
N THR A 489 16.14 10.99 -25.05
CA THR A 489 17.29 11.19 -25.95
C THR A 489 18.58 11.20 -25.15
N ILE A 490 19.59 10.48 -25.63
CA ILE A 490 20.95 10.52 -25.08
C ILE A 490 21.88 11.23 -26.06
N THR A 491 22.61 12.25 -25.59
CA THR A 491 23.58 13.00 -26.41
C THR A 491 24.97 12.98 -25.76
N GLY A 492 26.04 12.98 -26.56
CA GLY A 492 27.42 12.83 -26.07
C GLY A 492 27.83 11.38 -25.75
N GLY A 493 26.98 10.42 -26.12
CA GLY A 493 27.21 8.98 -25.92
C GLY A 493 28.07 8.32 -27.00
N GLU A 494 28.44 9.03 -28.06
CA GLU A 494 29.17 8.49 -29.22
C GLU A 494 30.53 7.88 -28.81
N ILE A 495 31.18 8.47 -27.81
CA ILE A 495 32.43 7.96 -27.23
C ILE A 495 32.28 6.59 -26.55
N LEU A 496 31.05 6.25 -26.13
CA LEU A 496 30.73 4.96 -25.54
C LEU A 496 30.35 3.93 -26.60
N ALA A 497 29.74 4.38 -27.70
CA ALA A 497 29.11 3.54 -28.71
C ALA A 497 30.07 2.85 -29.70
N ALA A 498 31.40 3.06 -29.57
CA ALA A 498 32.38 2.43 -30.45
C ALA A 498 32.34 0.88 -30.35
N GLU A 499 32.36 0.19 -31.49
CA GLU A 499 32.32 -1.29 -31.55
C GLU A 499 33.47 -1.95 -30.76
N GLU A 500 34.63 -1.30 -30.70
CA GLU A 500 35.78 -1.75 -29.88
C GLU A 500 35.46 -1.81 -28.37
N ASN A 501 34.63 -0.90 -27.86
CA ASN A 501 34.17 -0.91 -26.47
C ASN A 501 33.28 -2.13 -26.17
N LEU A 502 32.34 -2.40 -27.07
CA LEU A 502 31.43 -3.53 -26.96
C LEU A 502 32.20 -4.85 -27.04
N ALA A 503 33.14 -4.95 -28.00
CA ALA A 503 34.02 -6.11 -28.14
C ALA A 503 34.89 -6.33 -26.89
N ALA A 504 35.49 -5.27 -26.34
CA ALA A 504 36.30 -5.33 -25.13
C ALA A 504 35.50 -5.84 -23.91
N PHE A 505 34.27 -5.33 -23.73
CA PHE A 505 33.38 -5.79 -22.66
C PHE A 505 32.99 -7.27 -22.84
N ARG A 506 32.57 -7.66 -24.05
CA ARG A 506 32.17 -9.04 -24.36
C ARG A 506 33.33 -10.02 -24.15
N ALA A 507 34.54 -9.64 -24.57
CA ALA A 507 35.76 -10.41 -24.33
C ALA A 507 36.05 -10.55 -22.82
N GLN A 508 35.98 -9.46 -22.05
CA GLN A 508 36.23 -9.49 -20.61
C GLN A 508 35.30 -10.46 -19.87
N ILE A 509 34.02 -10.49 -20.24
CA ILE A 509 33.03 -11.37 -19.62
C ILE A 509 33.22 -12.84 -20.04
N THR A 510 33.69 -13.10 -21.27
CA THR A 510 33.95 -14.46 -21.75
C THR A 510 35.26 -15.06 -21.24
N THR A 511 36.33 -14.26 -21.09
CA THR A 511 37.64 -14.72 -20.61
C THR A 511 37.75 -14.82 -19.09
N GLY A 512 36.89 -14.14 -18.33
CA GLY A 512 36.90 -14.17 -16.86
C GLY A 512 36.46 -15.49 -16.21
N ASN A 513 36.18 -16.53 -16.99
CA ASN A 513 35.71 -17.83 -16.51
C ASN A 513 36.81 -18.73 -15.91
N GLU A 514 38.10 -18.43 -16.09
CA GLU A 514 39.17 -19.37 -15.70
C GLU A 514 39.90 -19.07 -14.37
N GLU A 515 39.91 -17.84 -13.84
CA GLU A 515 40.83 -17.49 -12.72
C GLU A 515 40.20 -16.88 -11.46
N SER A 516 38.88 -16.77 -11.35
CA SER A 516 38.27 -16.33 -10.08
C SER A 516 36.96 -17.06 -9.78
N GLN A 517 37.08 -18.33 -9.37
CA GLN A 517 36.06 -18.95 -8.53
C GLN A 517 36.32 -18.51 -7.07
N PRO A 518 35.55 -17.57 -6.49
CA PRO A 518 35.35 -17.62 -5.05
C PRO A 518 34.66 -18.95 -4.75
N GLU A 519 35.13 -19.65 -3.71
CA GLU A 519 34.66 -20.98 -3.33
C GLU A 519 33.15 -21.16 -3.51
N SER A 520 32.83 -22.25 -4.21
CA SER A 520 31.52 -22.74 -4.60
C SER A 520 30.37 -22.32 -3.68
N CYS A 521 29.46 -21.49 -4.19
CA CYS A 521 28.05 -21.50 -3.76
C CYS A 521 27.27 -22.64 -4.46
N LEU A 522 27.97 -23.59 -5.07
CA LEU A 522 27.41 -24.78 -5.71
C LEU A 522 27.68 -25.99 -4.81
N SER A 523 27.02 -26.05 -3.65
CA SER A 523 26.86 -27.32 -2.96
C SER A 523 25.89 -28.17 -3.79
N ARG A 524 26.44 -29.09 -4.58
CA ARG A 524 25.71 -30.26 -5.09
C ARG A 524 25.31 -31.12 -3.89
N ASN A 525 24.04 -31.08 -3.50
CA ASN A 525 23.46 -32.22 -2.82
C ASN A 525 22.76 -33.06 -3.89
N GLU A 526 23.36 -34.19 -4.23
CA GLU A 526 22.71 -35.22 -5.04
C GLU A 526 21.47 -35.71 -4.28
N PRO A 527 20.28 -35.77 -4.91
CA PRO A 527 19.13 -36.41 -4.30
C PRO A 527 19.31 -37.93 -4.36
N GLU A 528 19.27 -38.57 -3.20
CA GLU A 528 19.12 -40.01 -3.08
C GLU A 528 17.85 -40.47 -3.84
N THR A 529 18.02 -41.54 -4.61
CA THR A 529 17.01 -42.19 -5.43
C THR A 529 15.79 -42.62 -4.60
N ALA A 530 14.67 -41.91 -4.75
CA ALA A 530 13.38 -42.37 -4.26
C ALA A 530 12.70 -43.26 -5.31
N SER A 531 12.61 -44.54 -4.99
CA SER A 531 11.98 -45.60 -5.79
C SER A 531 10.53 -45.28 -6.16
N ALA A 532 10.20 -45.60 -7.41
CA ALA A 532 8.86 -45.59 -7.96
C ALA A 532 7.90 -46.46 -7.13
N VAL A 533 6.73 -45.91 -6.79
CA VAL A 533 5.57 -46.69 -6.34
C VAL A 533 4.46 -46.55 -7.38
N VAL A 534 4.13 -47.71 -7.95
CA VAL A 534 3.11 -47.92 -8.98
C VAL A 534 1.71 -47.88 -8.36
N LEU A 535 0.85 -47.15 -9.06
CA LEU A 535 -0.62 -47.15 -9.09
C LEU A 535 -1.36 -48.32 -8.43
N SER A 536 -2.42 -48.00 -7.67
CA SER A 536 -3.64 -48.79 -7.66
C SER A 536 -4.86 -47.86 -7.72
N ALA A 537 -5.56 -47.92 -8.84
CA ALA A 537 -6.78 -47.19 -9.14
C ALA A 537 -7.96 -47.69 -8.29
N GLU A 538 -8.65 -46.78 -7.61
CA GLU A 538 -10.02 -47.03 -7.13
C GLU A 538 -11.04 -46.43 -8.10
N LYS A 539 -12.04 -47.25 -8.41
CA LYS A 539 -13.08 -47.03 -9.42
C LYS A 539 -14.05 -45.91 -9.02
N PRO A 540 -14.60 -45.15 -9.98
CA PRO A 540 -15.61 -44.13 -9.69
C PRO A 540 -16.94 -44.76 -9.28
N GLY A 541 -17.41 -44.37 -8.09
CA GLY A 541 -18.76 -44.66 -7.60
C GLY A 541 -19.82 -43.98 -8.48
N LYS A 542 -20.85 -44.75 -8.83
CA LYS A 542 -21.95 -44.38 -9.71
C LYS A 542 -22.61 -43.05 -9.32
N GLN A 543 -22.71 -42.18 -10.32
CA GLN A 543 -23.52 -40.96 -10.30
C GLN A 543 -24.98 -41.30 -9.99
N GLY A 544 -25.51 -40.75 -8.88
CA GLY A 544 -26.93 -40.68 -8.63
C GLY A 544 -27.53 -39.55 -9.46
N ALA A 545 -28.37 -39.88 -10.43
CA ALA A 545 -29.14 -38.92 -11.20
C ALA A 545 -30.02 -38.07 -10.27
N ALA A 546 -29.75 -36.76 -10.23
CA ALA A 546 -30.61 -35.81 -9.56
C ALA A 546 -31.91 -35.64 -10.38
N ARG A 547 -33.02 -35.98 -9.75
CA ARG A 547 -34.39 -35.82 -10.27
C ARG A 547 -34.69 -34.35 -10.57
N GLY A 548 -35.40 -34.14 -11.69
CA GLY A 548 -35.92 -32.84 -12.10
C GLY A 548 -36.80 -32.19 -11.05
N GLN A 549 -36.56 -30.91 -10.81
CA GLN A 549 -37.43 -30.05 -10.00
C GLN A 549 -38.56 -29.49 -10.87
N ALA A 550 -39.76 -29.46 -10.29
CA ALA A 550 -40.99 -28.96 -10.87
C ALA A 550 -40.86 -27.49 -11.30
N GLN A 551 -41.33 -27.20 -12.52
CA GLN A 551 -41.50 -25.85 -13.04
C GLN A 551 -42.38 -25.01 -12.11
N SER A 552 -41.86 -23.85 -11.70
CA SER A 552 -42.64 -22.80 -11.04
C SER A 552 -42.80 -21.61 -12.00
N ASP A 553 -44.05 -21.23 -12.30
CA ASP A 553 -44.46 -20.19 -13.27
C ASP A 553 -44.13 -18.74 -12.84
N GLY A 554 -42.97 -18.50 -12.23
CA GLY A 554 -42.55 -17.17 -11.76
C GLY A 554 -41.51 -16.49 -12.67
N PRO A 555 -41.51 -15.15 -12.79
CA PRO A 555 -40.49 -14.42 -13.54
C PRO A 555 -39.08 -14.69 -12.98
N VAL A 556 -38.16 -15.10 -13.86
CA VAL A 556 -36.77 -15.46 -13.55
C VAL A 556 -35.79 -14.28 -13.76
N PHE A 557 -34.66 -14.31 -13.05
CA PHE A 557 -33.57 -13.35 -13.20
C PHE A 557 -32.21 -13.99 -12.88
N HIS A 558 -31.10 -13.39 -13.31
CA HIS A 558 -29.77 -13.77 -12.85
C HIS A 558 -29.31 -12.88 -11.69
N ASN A 559 -28.69 -13.48 -10.68
CA ASN A 559 -28.00 -12.72 -9.64
C ASN A 559 -26.78 -11.99 -10.25
N PRO A 560 -26.40 -10.77 -9.82
CA PRO A 560 -25.36 -9.97 -10.49
C PRO A 560 -23.95 -10.56 -10.48
N TYR A 561 -23.74 -11.68 -9.80
CA TYR A 561 -22.48 -12.39 -9.73
C TYR A 561 -22.72 -13.89 -9.62
N HIS A 562 -21.72 -14.65 -10.04
CA HIS A 562 -21.57 -16.07 -9.76
C HIS A 562 -20.13 -16.35 -9.28
N PHE A 563 -19.71 -17.61 -9.30
CA PHE A 563 -18.44 -18.06 -8.74
C PHE A 563 -17.76 -19.03 -9.70
N ILE A 564 -16.48 -18.80 -9.95
CA ILE A 564 -15.59 -19.82 -10.51
C ILE A 564 -15.18 -20.75 -9.36
N PRO A 565 -15.32 -22.07 -9.50
CA PRO A 565 -15.04 -23.00 -8.41
C PRO A 565 -13.59 -22.90 -7.92
N VAL A 566 -13.38 -23.30 -6.67
CA VAL A 566 -12.07 -23.41 -6.05
C VAL A 566 -11.87 -24.87 -5.64
N THR A 567 -10.91 -25.54 -6.29
CA THR A 567 -10.53 -26.92 -5.97
C THR A 567 -9.20 -26.93 -5.20
N PRO A 568 -8.85 -28.01 -4.48
CA PRO A 568 -7.51 -28.16 -3.92
C PRO A 568 -6.45 -27.99 -5.03
N PRO A 569 -5.43 -27.12 -4.85
CA PRO A 569 -4.48 -26.81 -5.91
C PRO A 569 -3.54 -27.99 -6.19
N LYS A 570 -3.15 -28.15 -7.46
CA LYS A 570 -2.10 -29.09 -7.88
C LYS A 570 -0.73 -28.46 -7.64
N THR A 571 -0.23 -28.49 -6.41
CA THR A 571 1.00 -27.77 -6.02
C THR A 571 2.30 -28.39 -6.54
N ALA A 572 2.28 -29.61 -7.09
CA ALA A 572 3.47 -30.25 -7.66
C ALA A 572 4.11 -29.45 -8.80
N THR A 573 3.35 -28.58 -9.47
CA THR A 573 3.85 -27.68 -10.53
C THR A 573 4.14 -26.27 -10.05
N TRP A 574 4.01 -26.01 -8.74
CA TRP A 574 4.28 -24.70 -8.14
C TRP A 574 5.74 -24.63 -7.66
N LEU A 575 6.28 -23.42 -7.55
CA LEU A 575 7.64 -23.25 -7.07
C LEU A 575 7.70 -23.53 -5.56
N ALA A 576 8.52 -24.49 -5.13
CA ALA A 576 8.79 -24.71 -3.71
C ALA A 576 9.47 -23.49 -3.09
N LYS A 577 9.01 -23.05 -1.92
CA LYS A 577 9.49 -21.87 -1.20
C LYS A 577 10.99 -21.96 -0.88
N GLU A 578 11.49 -23.14 -0.58
CA GLU A 578 12.92 -23.41 -0.33
C GLU A 578 13.81 -23.19 -1.56
N ASN A 579 13.24 -23.31 -2.77
CA ASN A 579 13.95 -23.07 -4.03
C ASN A 579 13.93 -21.60 -4.45
N PHE A 580 13.13 -20.76 -3.78
CA PHE A 580 12.99 -19.35 -4.09
C PHE A 580 14.30 -18.59 -3.91
N GLY A 581 14.69 -17.79 -4.90
CA GLY A 581 15.91 -16.99 -4.86
C GLY A 581 17.21 -17.75 -5.16
N SER A 582 17.16 -19.07 -5.38
CA SER A 582 18.30 -19.82 -5.91
C SER A 582 18.62 -19.37 -7.35
N ALA A 583 19.89 -19.43 -7.76
CA ALA A 583 20.30 -19.05 -9.12
C ALA A 583 19.54 -19.85 -10.21
N MET A 584 19.02 -21.02 -9.87
CA MET A 584 18.21 -21.89 -10.73
C MET A 584 16.71 -21.52 -10.81
N HIS A 585 16.12 -20.75 -9.89
CA HIS A 585 14.66 -20.47 -9.90
C HIS A 585 14.29 -18.98 -9.70
N ASP A 586 13.36 -18.49 -10.52
CA ASP A 586 12.67 -17.19 -10.50
C ASP A 586 13.38 -15.99 -9.80
N SER A 587 14.45 -15.49 -10.42
CA SER A 587 15.20 -14.31 -9.99
C SER A 587 15.14 -13.19 -11.02
N HIS A 588 14.99 -11.96 -10.55
CA HIS A 588 15.07 -10.75 -11.38
C HIS A 588 16.49 -10.25 -11.64
N ALA A 589 17.49 -10.86 -11.01
CA ALA A 589 18.89 -10.45 -11.10
C ALA A 589 19.54 -10.81 -12.46
N VAL A 590 18.87 -11.61 -13.28
CA VAL A 590 19.38 -12.12 -14.57
C VAL A 590 18.24 -12.22 -15.60
N TYR A 591 18.53 -12.01 -16.87
CA TYR A 591 17.66 -12.42 -17.98
C TYR A 591 18.05 -13.83 -18.40
N ARG A 592 17.16 -14.80 -18.16
CA ARG A 592 17.42 -16.21 -18.45
C ARG A 592 17.13 -16.53 -19.91
N ALA A 593 17.99 -17.33 -20.52
CA ALA A 593 17.71 -17.93 -21.82
C ALA A 593 16.85 -19.19 -21.66
N GLU A 594 17.07 -19.97 -20.59
CA GLU A 594 16.46 -21.27 -20.35
C GLU A 594 16.08 -21.46 -18.87
N ASP A 595 15.17 -22.40 -18.61
CA ASP A 595 14.77 -22.84 -17.27
C ASP A 595 15.63 -24.01 -16.76
N ALA A 596 15.33 -24.52 -15.55
CA ALA A 596 16.07 -25.64 -14.95
C ALA A 596 15.94 -26.97 -15.73
N ALA A 597 14.98 -27.06 -16.67
CA ALA A 597 14.75 -28.19 -17.54
C ALA A 597 15.21 -27.90 -19.00
N GLU A 598 16.08 -26.91 -19.18
CA GLU A 598 16.64 -26.49 -20.48
C GLU A 598 15.57 -26.02 -21.49
N LYS A 599 14.38 -25.61 -21.01
CA LYS A 599 13.35 -25.04 -21.87
C LYS A 599 13.54 -23.55 -22.03
N LYS A 600 13.25 -23.05 -23.23
CA LYS A 600 13.34 -21.62 -23.56
C LYS A 600 12.52 -20.75 -22.61
N ILE A 601 13.15 -19.69 -22.09
CA ILE A 601 12.53 -18.62 -21.32
C ILE A 601 12.32 -17.41 -22.22
N LEU A 602 11.12 -16.82 -22.12
CA LEU A 602 10.65 -15.72 -22.96
C LEU A 602 10.63 -14.41 -22.20
N HIS A 603 10.89 -13.35 -22.97
CA HIS A 603 10.84 -11.94 -22.56
C HIS A 603 10.16 -11.17 -23.67
N GLY A 604 9.42 -10.13 -23.33
CA GLY A 604 8.76 -9.35 -24.36
C GLY A 604 7.66 -8.45 -23.85
N ARG A 605 6.79 -8.08 -24.79
CA ARG A 605 5.65 -7.21 -24.60
C ARG A 605 4.45 -7.77 -25.34
N VAL A 606 3.29 -7.80 -24.69
CA VAL A 606 2.00 -8.03 -25.35
C VAL A 606 1.36 -6.68 -25.62
N ARG A 607 1.00 -6.40 -26.88
CA ARG A 607 0.24 -5.21 -27.28
C ARG A 607 -1.24 -5.54 -27.31
N CYS A 608 -2.05 -4.72 -26.66
CA CYS A 608 -3.47 -4.98 -26.48
C CYS A 608 -4.32 -3.75 -26.80
N THR A 609 -5.48 -4.00 -27.41
CA THR A 609 -6.57 -3.03 -27.51
C THR A 609 -7.71 -3.45 -26.59
N LEU A 610 -8.20 -2.52 -25.78
CA LEU A 610 -9.38 -2.72 -24.93
C LEU A 610 -10.55 -1.89 -25.49
N THR A 611 -11.66 -2.56 -25.82
CA THR A 611 -12.86 -1.92 -26.36
C THR A 611 -14.01 -2.00 -25.36
N SER A 612 -14.65 -0.88 -25.03
CA SER A 612 -15.87 -0.89 -24.19
C SER A 612 -17.05 -1.51 -24.95
N THR A 613 -17.65 -2.57 -24.41
CA THR A 613 -18.83 -3.22 -25.01
C THR A 613 -20.13 -2.78 -24.34
N THR A 614 -20.02 -2.28 -23.10
CA THR A 614 -21.04 -1.50 -22.40
C THR A 614 -20.41 -0.21 -21.85
N PRO A 615 -21.20 0.78 -21.40
CA PRO A 615 -20.66 2.01 -20.86
C PRO A 615 -19.68 1.76 -19.70
N LEU A 616 -18.57 2.48 -19.71
CA LEU A 616 -17.44 2.27 -18.80
C LEU A 616 -17.25 3.50 -17.90
N PHE A 617 -16.97 3.28 -16.63
CA PHE A 617 -16.59 4.37 -15.72
C PHE A 617 -15.41 3.97 -14.82
N ILE A 618 -14.30 4.68 -14.94
CA ILE A 618 -13.12 4.53 -14.09
C ILE A 618 -13.02 5.76 -13.19
N GLY A 619 -13.32 5.61 -11.90
CA GLY A 619 -13.33 6.73 -10.97
C GLY A 619 -11.93 7.30 -10.70
N GLY A 620 -11.81 8.62 -10.76
CA GLY A 620 -10.62 9.40 -10.43
C GLY A 620 -10.83 10.30 -9.21
N LYS A 621 -10.46 11.59 -9.32
CA LYS A 621 -10.55 12.58 -8.23
C LYS A 621 -11.99 12.77 -7.77
N ARG A 622 -12.18 12.87 -6.46
CA ARG A 622 -13.46 13.21 -5.82
C ARG A 622 -13.42 14.65 -5.36
N ASP A 623 -14.48 15.39 -5.64
CA ASP A 623 -14.70 16.68 -4.99
C ASP A 623 -15.33 16.42 -3.62
N GLU A 624 -14.56 16.65 -2.56
CA GLU A 624 -15.04 16.44 -1.18
C GLU A 624 -16.08 17.50 -0.77
N ASN A 625 -16.08 18.66 -1.43
CA ASN A 625 -16.95 19.80 -1.14
C ASN A 625 -18.26 19.79 -1.95
N ALA A 626 -18.40 18.88 -2.90
CA ALA A 626 -19.60 18.78 -3.73
C ALA A 626 -20.81 18.21 -2.96
N GLY A 627 -22.00 18.69 -3.31
CA GLY A 627 -23.28 18.22 -2.75
C GLY A 627 -23.60 16.77 -3.10
N ASN A 628 -24.50 16.14 -2.33
CA ASN A 628 -24.95 14.77 -2.58
C ASN A 628 -26.06 14.72 -3.65
N PRO A 629 -26.17 13.64 -4.47
CA PRO A 629 -25.19 12.58 -4.67
C PRO A 629 -23.86 13.12 -5.24
N LYS A 630 -22.74 12.67 -4.67
CA LYS A 630 -21.42 13.24 -5.00
C LYS A 630 -21.05 12.99 -6.46
N PRO A 631 -20.63 14.01 -7.23
CA PRO A 631 -20.06 13.83 -8.54
C PRO A 631 -18.67 13.17 -8.46
N ILE A 632 -18.37 12.28 -9.39
CA ILE A 632 -17.05 11.64 -9.51
C ILE A 632 -16.56 11.86 -10.93
N ALA A 633 -15.33 12.39 -11.06
CA ALA A 633 -14.66 12.54 -12.34
C ALA A 633 -13.99 11.23 -12.78
N HIS A 634 -13.69 11.10 -14.07
CA HIS A 634 -12.88 9.97 -14.55
C HIS A 634 -11.43 10.09 -14.09
N PHE A 635 -10.77 8.94 -14.03
CA PHE A 635 -9.32 8.91 -14.05
C PHE A 635 -8.83 9.41 -15.42
N GLN A 636 -7.88 10.34 -15.40
CA GLN A 636 -7.37 11.00 -16.60
C GLN A 636 -5.84 10.95 -16.65
N ILE A 637 -5.29 10.88 -17.86
CA ILE A 637 -3.88 11.10 -18.17
C ILE A 637 -3.86 12.11 -19.33
N ASP A 638 -3.10 13.20 -19.21
CA ASP A 638 -3.04 14.29 -20.22
C ASP A 638 -4.40 14.96 -20.49
N GLY A 639 -5.27 14.99 -19.49
CA GLY A 639 -6.65 15.50 -19.62
C GLY A 639 -7.63 14.52 -20.26
N ASP A 640 -7.14 13.47 -20.93
CA ASP A 640 -7.97 12.44 -21.55
C ASP A 640 -8.34 11.34 -20.56
N PRO A 641 -9.56 10.75 -20.67
CA PRO A 641 -9.92 9.56 -19.92
C PRO A 641 -8.91 8.43 -20.13
N ALA A 642 -8.55 7.74 -19.05
CA ALA A 642 -7.61 6.64 -19.09
C ALA A 642 -8.02 5.52 -18.12
N ILE A 643 -7.40 4.34 -18.28
CA ILE A 643 -7.55 3.23 -17.33
C ILE A 643 -6.20 3.04 -16.62
N PRO A 644 -6.12 3.16 -15.29
CA PRO A 644 -4.85 3.04 -14.59
C PRO A 644 -4.34 1.59 -14.66
N ALA A 645 -3.01 1.43 -14.77
CA ALA A 645 -2.33 0.13 -14.80
C ALA A 645 -2.76 -0.80 -13.65
N THR A 646 -3.04 -0.26 -12.46
CA THR A 646 -3.50 -1.03 -11.31
C THR A 646 -4.88 -1.68 -11.49
N SER A 647 -5.79 -1.03 -12.24
CA SER A 647 -7.10 -1.61 -12.56
C SER A 647 -6.98 -2.77 -13.54
N LEU A 648 -6.15 -2.60 -14.59
CA LEU A 648 -5.84 -3.66 -15.56
C LEU A 648 -5.15 -4.85 -14.87
N ARG A 649 -4.09 -4.59 -14.11
CA ARG A 649 -3.40 -5.62 -13.31
C ARG A 649 -4.33 -6.32 -12.34
N GLY A 650 -5.22 -5.58 -11.66
CA GLY A 650 -6.19 -6.15 -10.72
C GLY A 650 -7.16 -7.12 -11.38
N MET A 651 -7.68 -6.75 -12.57
CA MET A 651 -8.55 -7.59 -13.39
C MET A 651 -7.82 -8.82 -13.93
N LEU A 652 -6.68 -8.65 -14.60
CA LEU A 652 -5.89 -9.74 -15.16
C LEU A 652 -5.42 -10.71 -14.09
N SER A 653 -4.94 -10.19 -12.96
CA SER A 653 -4.49 -11.07 -11.88
C SER A 653 -5.61 -11.87 -11.23
N SER A 654 -6.83 -11.33 -11.13
CA SER A 654 -7.97 -12.11 -10.66
C SER A 654 -8.32 -13.26 -11.60
N LEU A 655 -8.13 -13.07 -12.91
CA LEU A 655 -8.33 -14.10 -13.92
C LEU A 655 -7.22 -15.15 -13.91
N VAL A 656 -5.96 -14.72 -13.79
CA VAL A 656 -4.83 -15.64 -13.65
C VAL A 656 -4.95 -16.47 -12.37
N GLU A 657 -5.34 -15.85 -11.25
CA GLU A 657 -5.63 -16.54 -9.98
C GLU A 657 -6.69 -17.64 -10.16
N ALA A 658 -7.74 -17.36 -10.94
CA ALA A 658 -8.80 -18.30 -11.24
C ALA A 658 -8.34 -19.41 -12.20
N ALA A 659 -7.79 -19.05 -13.36
CA ALA A 659 -7.45 -19.96 -14.44
C ALA A 659 -6.35 -20.98 -14.03
N SER A 660 -5.37 -20.55 -13.24
CA SER A 660 -4.31 -21.43 -12.71
C SER A 660 -4.65 -22.08 -11.36
N ASN A 661 -5.84 -21.83 -10.83
CA ASN A 661 -6.25 -22.18 -9.47
C ASN A 661 -5.20 -21.79 -8.39
N SER A 662 -4.55 -20.63 -8.58
CA SER A 662 -3.53 -20.09 -7.67
C SER A 662 -4.13 -19.52 -6.38
N SER A 663 -3.25 -19.08 -5.48
CA SER A 663 -3.64 -18.47 -4.22
C SER A 663 -4.55 -17.24 -4.38
N LEU A 664 -5.47 -17.07 -3.45
CA LEU A 664 -6.32 -15.89 -3.30
C LEU A 664 -5.49 -14.78 -2.66
N ARG A 665 -4.61 -14.14 -3.44
CA ARG A 665 -3.63 -13.14 -2.94
C ARG A 665 -4.27 -11.99 -2.14
N VAL A 666 -5.55 -11.69 -2.41
CA VAL A 666 -6.35 -10.73 -1.62
C VAL A 666 -7.52 -11.44 -0.97
N LEU A 667 -7.32 -11.93 0.25
CA LEU A 667 -8.35 -12.59 1.06
C LEU A 667 -8.25 -12.13 2.51
N ASP A 668 -9.33 -11.58 3.05
CA ASP A 668 -9.40 -11.17 4.44
C ASP A 668 -9.62 -12.38 5.38
N ASP A 669 -8.91 -12.41 6.51
CA ASP A 669 -9.09 -13.45 7.54
C ASP A 669 -10.13 -13.04 8.58
N ALA A 670 -11.26 -12.52 8.09
CA ALA A 670 -12.32 -12.03 8.96
C ALA A 670 -13.10 -13.19 9.60
N MET A 671 -13.55 -12.99 10.83
CA MET A 671 -14.57 -13.84 11.43
C MET A 671 -15.94 -13.56 10.78
N MET A 672 -16.65 -14.61 10.40
CA MET A 672 -17.99 -14.49 9.86
C MET A 672 -19.03 -14.53 10.98
N SER A 673 -20.11 -13.77 10.81
CA SER A 673 -21.25 -13.80 11.74
C SER A 673 -22.58 -13.79 10.99
N CYS A 674 -23.55 -14.59 11.46
CA CYS A 674 -24.89 -14.68 10.89
C CYS A 674 -25.95 -14.17 11.89
N ARG A 675 -27.16 -13.85 11.44
CA ARG A 675 -28.27 -13.51 12.34
C ARG A 675 -29.11 -14.74 12.63
N HIS A 676 -29.49 -14.93 13.90
CA HIS A 676 -30.41 -15.98 14.31
C HIS A 676 -31.81 -15.79 13.72
N LYS A 677 -32.51 -16.92 13.53
CA LYS A 677 -33.93 -16.93 13.16
C LYS A 677 -34.76 -16.48 14.37
N ILE A 678 -35.82 -15.72 14.11
CA ILE A 678 -36.75 -15.29 15.15
C ILE A 678 -37.51 -16.51 15.67
N GLY A 679 -37.44 -16.78 16.98
CA GLY A 679 -38.17 -17.88 17.62
C GLY A 679 -37.25 -18.84 18.36
N GLU A 680 -36.80 -19.90 17.69
CA GLU A 680 -36.08 -21.03 18.32
C GLU A 680 -34.72 -20.63 18.91
N ASP A 681 -33.97 -19.74 18.25
CA ASP A 681 -32.59 -19.42 18.65
C ASP A 681 -32.41 -18.03 19.29
N SER A 682 -33.49 -17.24 19.44
CA SER A 682 -33.39 -15.86 19.93
C SER A 682 -33.15 -15.78 21.43
N LEU A 683 -32.16 -14.98 21.85
CA LEU A 683 -31.93 -14.69 23.27
C LEU A 683 -33.09 -13.87 23.83
N SER A 684 -33.63 -14.27 24.98
CA SER A 684 -34.86 -13.67 25.49
C SER A 684 -34.95 -13.55 27.02
N ALA A 685 -34.08 -14.23 27.77
CA ALA A 685 -33.86 -13.93 29.19
C ALA A 685 -33.07 -12.63 29.32
N ILE A 686 -33.31 -11.85 30.38
CA ILE A 686 -32.64 -10.56 30.59
C ILE A 686 -31.99 -10.55 31.97
N GLY A 687 -30.75 -10.09 32.03
CA GLY A 687 -30.00 -9.87 33.26
C GLY A 687 -29.18 -8.58 33.17
N MET A 688 -28.53 -8.25 34.27
CA MET A 688 -27.71 -7.06 34.45
C MET A 688 -26.25 -7.42 34.65
N ILE A 689 -25.37 -6.65 34.04
CA ILE A 689 -23.91 -6.78 34.19
C ILE A 689 -23.46 -6.22 35.54
N VAL A 690 -22.63 -6.99 36.25
CA VAL A 690 -21.93 -6.58 37.47
C VAL A 690 -20.43 -6.77 37.24
N ILE A 691 -19.61 -5.78 37.58
CA ILE A 691 -18.16 -5.84 37.38
C ILE A 691 -17.45 -5.79 38.74
N HIS A 692 -16.67 -6.81 39.04
CA HIS A 692 -15.93 -6.94 40.30
C HIS A 692 -14.49 -7.38 40.03
N GLU A 693 -13.51 -6.62 40.51
CA GLU A 693 -12.07 -6.89 40.31
C GLU A 693 -11.69 -7.14 38.83
N GLY A 694 -12.32 -6.42 37.90
CA GLY A 694 -12.10 -6.57 36.45
C GLY A 694 -12.78 -7.79 35.82
N GLN A 695 -13.45 -8.65 36.60
CA GLN A 695 -14.21 -9.79 36.10
C GLN A 695 -15.69 -9.43 35.88
N HIS A 696 -16.31 -10.07 34.88
CA HIS A 696 -17.69 -9.84 34.49
C HIS A 696 -18.64 -10.89 35.07
N PHE A 697 -19.74 -10.43 35.65
CA PHE A 697 -20.79 -11.26 36.22
C PHE A 697 -22.17 -10.81 35.74
N LEU A 698 -23.17 -11.67 35.91
CA LEU A 698 -24.56 -11.41 35.57
C LEU A 698 -25.47 -11.62 36.79
N TYR A 699 -26.43 -10.71 36.99
CA TYR A 699 -27.60 -10.92 37.87
C TYR A 699 -28.89 -11.01 37.03
N PRO A 700 -29.70 -12.08 37.13
CA PRO A 700 -30.85 -12.27 36.24
C PRO A 700 -32.13 -11.55 36.71
N PHE A 701 -32.84 -10.88 35.80
CA PHE A 701 -34.06 -10.11 36.08
C PHE A 701 -35.33 -10.65 35.42
N ALA A 702 -35.25 -11.42 34.34
CA ALA A 702 -36.43 -11.99 33.70
C ALA A 702 -36.14 -13.30 32.98
N LEU A 703 -37.05 -14.26 33.12
CA LEU A 703 -37.03 -15.54 32.41
C LEU A 703 -37.15 -15.36 30.88
N PRO A 704 -36.66 -16.34 30.09
CA PRO A 704 -36.78 -16.31 28.65
C PRO A 704 -38.23 -16.51 28.18
N ILE A 705 -38.44 -16.35 26.88
CA ILE A 705 -39.58 -16.97 26.18
C ILE A 705 -39.30 -18.47 26.14
N PHE A 706 -40.25 -19.30 26.57
CA PHE A 706 -40.07 -20.76 26.58
C PHE A 706 -41.29 -21.49 25.99
N ASP A 707 -41.05 -22.66 25.40
CA ASP A 707 -42.11 -23.60 25.00
C ASP A 707 -42.56 -24.38 26.23
N GLN A 708 -43.87 -24.51 26.45
CA GLN A 708 -44.43 -25.30 27.55
C GLN A 708 -44.03 -26.78 27.50
N ARG A 709 -43.60 -27.27 26.32
CA ARG A 709 -43.13 -28.63 26.10
C ARG A 709 -41.64 -28.83 26.44
N ASP A 710 -40.85 -27.76 26.52
CA ASP A 710 -39.42 -27.80 26.84
C ASP A 710 -39.18 -27.47 28.32
N LYS A 711 -39.51 -28.43 29.19
CA LYS A 711 -39.38 -28.27 30.65
C LYS A 711 -37.92 -28.21 31.12
N THR A 712 -37.01 -28.84 30.38
CA THR A 712 -35.59 -28.97 30.72
C THR A 712 -34.85 -27.64 30.59
N SER A 713 -35.08 -26.89 29.51
CA SER A 713 -34.48 -25.56 29.37
C SER A 713 -34.97 -24.60 30.45
N LEU A 714 -36.27 -24.65 30.78
CA LEU A 714 -36.87 -23.77 31.79
C LEU A 714 -36.32 -24.02 33.20
N SER A 715 -36.08 -25.27 33.59
CA SER A 715 -35.49 -25.58 34.90
C SER A 715 -34.06 -25.04 35.02
N THR A 716 -33.25 -25.12 33.96
CA THR A 716 -31.89 -24.54 33.93
C THR A 716 -31.91 -23.04 34.16
N TYR A 717 -32.81 -22.31 33.50
CA TYR A 717 -32.94 -20.87 33.73
C TYR A 717 -33.46 -20.55 35.13
N LYS A 718 -34.45 -21.28 35.64
CA LYS A 718 -35.00 -21.09 36.99
C LYS A 718 -33.95 -21.29 38.08
N ALA A 719 -33.03 -22.23 37.89
CA ALA A 719 -31.91 -22.45 38.82
C ALA A 719 -30.95 -21.24 38.93
N MET A 720 -31.00 -20.29 37.98
CA MET A 720 -30.25 -19.04 38.07
C MET A 720 -30.93 -17.96 38.92
N PHE A 721 -32.20 -18.11 39.29
CA PHE A 721 -32.88 -17.07 40.05
C PHE A 721 -32.78 -17.37 41.55
N PRO A 722 -32.41 -16.39 42.39
CA PRO A 722 -32.38 -16.56 43.85
C PRO A 722 -33.73 -17.01 44.44
N ALA A 723 -34.85 -16.65 43.78
CA ALA A 723 -36.21 -17.02 44.17
C ALA A 723 -36.63 -18.44 43.74
N GLY A 724 -35.73 -19.24 43.15
CA GLY A 724 -35.97 -20.61 42.71
C GLY A 724 -37.01 -20.71 41.57
N ASP A 725 -38.00 -21.60 41.73
CA ASP A 725 -38.98 -21.93 40.68
C ASP A 725 -39.91 -20.78 40.24
N LYS A 726 -39.86 -19.63 40.94
CA LYS A 726 -40.76 -18.48 40.77
C LYS A 726 -40.14 -17.32 39.97
N GLY A 727 -39.10 -17.57 39.18
CA GLY A 727 -38.41 -16.54 38.39
C GLY A 727 -39.39 -15.57 37.67
N PRO A 728 -39.15 -14.24 37.72
CA PRO A 728 -40.06 -13.25 37.17
C PRO A 728 -40.20 -13.35 35.65
N LEU A 729 -41.44 -13.21 35.16
CA LEU A 729 -41.73 -13.07 33.74
C LEU A 729 -41.66 -11.58 33.34
N LYS A 730 -41.15 -11.31 32.14
CA LYS A 730 -41.21 -9.98 31.54
C LYS A 730 -42.65 -9.52 31.32
N VAL A 731 -42.86 -8.22 31.46
CA VAL A 731 -44.15 -7.57 31.27
C VAL A 731 -44.12 -6.74 29.98
N TYR A 732 -45.03 -7.05 29.05
CA TYR A 732 -45.13 -6.36 27.75
C TYR A 732 -46.15 -5.23 27.79
N LEU A 733 -45.72 -4.07 27.29
CA LEU A 733 -46.53 -2.85 27.23
C LEU A 733 -47.10 -2.65 25.81
N GLU A 734 -48.14 -3.40 25.43
CA GLU A 734 -48.69 -3.33 24.06
C GLU A 734 -49.56 -2.10 23.81
N ASN A 735 -49.46 -1.51 22.60
CA ASN A 735 -50.28 -0.39 22.12
C ASN A 735 -50.22 0.90 22.95
N ALA A 736 -49.36 1.01 23.96
CA ALA A 736 -49.27 2.17 24.84
C ALA A 736 -49.03 3.50 24.07
N HIS A 737 -48.30 3.45 22.95
CA HIS A 737 -48.10 4.61 22.06
C HIS A 737 -49.33 5.04 21.25
N ARG A 738 -50.30 4.13 21.03
CA ARG A 738 -51.53 4.43 20.26
C ARG A 738 -52.60 5.11 21.10
N HIS A 739 -52.47 5.07 22.43
CA HIS A 739 -53.36 5.76 23.35
C HIS A 739 -52.75 7.14 23.65
N GLY A 740 -53.35 8.23 23.14
CA GLY A 740 -52.75 9.58 23.16
C GLY A 740 -52.28 10.10 24.53
N ALA A 741 -52.94 9.69 25.63
CA ALA A 741 -52.52 10.04 26.99
C ALA A 741 -51.25 9.28 27.46
N MET A 742 -51.02 8.09 26.91
CA MET A 742 -49.95 7.17 27.30
C MET A 742 -48.72 7.27 26.39
N GLY A 743 -48.91 7.62 25.12
CA GLY A 743 -47.81 7.91 24.20
C GLY A 743 -46.92 9.04 24.71
N GLY A 744 -47.49 10.05 25.37
CA GLY A 744 -46.73 11.12 26.02
C GLY A 744 -45.83 10.63 27.16
N PHE A 745 -46.33 9.74 28.02
CA PHE A 745 -45.55 9.16 29.12
C PHE A 745 -44.34 8.37 28.61
N ILE A 746 -44.52 7.48 27.63
CA ILE A 746 -43.40 6.68 27.10
C ILE A 746 -42.46 7.52 26.24
N ALA A 747 -42.97 8.50 25.48
CA ALA A 747 -42.13 9.38 24.66
C ALA A 747 -41.22 10.30 25.51
N GLY A 748 -41.66 10.68 26.71
CA GLY A 748 -40.90 11.50 27.65
C GLY A 748 -39.99 10.72 28.62
N ALA A 749 -40.22 9.41 28.79
CA ALA A 749 -39.42 8.55 29.67
C ALA A 749 -38.11 8.09 29.01
N GLN A 750 -37.06 7.89 29.82
CA GLN A 750 -35.78 7.33 29.39
C GLN A 750 -35.71 5.83 29.73
N SER A 751 -34.94 5.07 28.95
CA SER A 751 -34.57 3.71 29.32
C SER A 751 -33.65 3.73 30.52
N TRP A 752 -33.82 2.73 31.37
CA TRP A 752 -32.96 2.52 32.53
C TRP A 752 -31.47 2.50 32.20
N ASN A 753 -30.71 3.22 33.03
CA ASN A 753 -29.26 3.16 33.12
C ASN A 753 -28.82 3.51 34.55
N LEU A 754 -27.62 3.09 34.94
CA LEU A 754 -27.13 3.26 36.32
C LEU A 754 -26.85 4.74 36.71
N ARG A 755 -26.71 5.63 35.72
CA ARG A 755 -26.48 7.07 35.95
C ARG A 755 -27.78 7.80 36.30
N HIS A 756 -28.89 7.39 35.68
CA HIS A 756 -30.23 7.89 35.93
C HIS A 756 -31.17 6.72 36.28
N PRO A 757 -30.99 6.11 37.47
CA PRO A 757 -31.73 4.92 37.87
C PRO A 757 -33.16 5.28 38.29
N GLN A 758 -34.08 5.38 37.33
CA GLN A 758 -35.49 5.63 37.59
C GLN A 758 -36.30 4.32 37.68
N ILE A 759 -36.72 3.96 38.89
CA ILE A 759 -37.55 2.77 39.13
C ILE A 759 -39.00 3.12 38.85
N TYR A 760 -39.68 2.21 38.16
CA TYR A 760 -41.10 2.31 37.87
C TYR A 760 -41.84 1.23 38.65
N TYR A 761 -43.09 1.51 39.00
CA TYR A 761 -43.94 0.61 39.75
C TYR A 761 -45.14 0.23 38.88
N LEU A 762 -45.45 -1.07 38.87
CA LEU A 762 -46.63 -1.60 38.22
C LEU A 762 -47.70 -1.87 39.30
N PRO A 763 -48.82 -1.14 39.31
CA PRO A 763 -49.85 -1.32 40.32
C PRO A 763 -50.51 -2.70 40.22
N GLU A 764 -50.77 -3.34 41.36
CA GLU A 764 -51.43 -4.65 41.40
C GLU A 764 -52.85 -4.63 40.78
N SER A 765 -53.53 -3.48 40.85
CA SER A 765 -54.83 -3.25 40.21
C SER A 765 -54.81 -3.39 38.68
N SER A 766 -53.62 -3.40 38.08
CA SER A 766 -53.43 -3.64 36.65
C SER A 766 -53.68 -5.13 36.36
N LYS A 767 -54.77 -5.47 35.65
CA LYS A 767 -55.03 -6.86 35.25
C LYS A 767 -54.07 -7.28 34.11
N GLY A 768 -53.26 -8.31 34.36
CA GLY A 768 -52.34 -8.87 33.39
C GLY A 768 -52.71 -10.30 32.99
N GLU A 769 -52.71 -10.59 31.70
CA GLU A 769 -52.94 -11.95 31.17
C GLU A 769 -51.62 -12.58 30.71
N LEU A 770 -51.49 -13.91 30.83
CA LEU A 770 -50.33 -14.63 30.31
C LEU A 770 -50.38 -14.64 28.78
N LYS A 771 -49.39 -14.04 28.15
CA LYS A 771 -49.31 -13.99 26.69
C LYS A 771 -48.71 -15.30 26.15
N THR A 772 -49.49 -15.98 25.31
CA THR A 772 -49.07 -17.19 24.61
C THR A 772 -49.11 -17.01 23.09
N ALA A 773 -48.25 -17.74 22.38
CA ALA A 773 -48.29 -17.86 20.93
C ALA A 773 -48.04 -19.32 20.55
N GLY A 774 -49.10 -20.05 20.22
CA GLY A 774 -49.04 -21.52 20.17
C GLY A 774 -48.70 -22.09 21.56
N SER A 775 -47.76 -23.03 21.63
CA SER A 775 -47.25 -23.61 22.89
C SER A 775 -46.19 -22.75 23.61
N ARG A 776 -45.89 -21.54 23.13
CA ARG A 776 -44.86 -20.68 23.72
C ARG A 776 -45.44 -19.66 24.69
N VAL A 777 -44.88 -19.59 25.90
CA VAL A 777 -45.15 -18.54 26.88
C VAL A 777 -44.21 -17.38 26.61
N LEU A 778 -44.78 -16.21 26.29
CA LEU A 778 -44.00 -15.03 25.95
C LEU A 778 -43.69 -14.17 27.17
N GLY A 779 -44.64 -14.00 28.08
CA GLY A 779 -44.58 -13.11 29.25
C GLY A 779 -45.98 -12.67 29.68
N ARG A 780 -46.10 -11.64 30.52
CA ARG A 780 -47.41 -11.06 30.90
C ARG A 780 -47.75 -9.87 30.02
N ARG A 781 -49.01 -9.75 29.58
CA ARG A 781 -49.53 -8.61 28.81
C ARG A 781 -50.51 -7.83 29.65
N TYR A 782 -50.42 -6.51 29.58
CA TYR A 782 -51.33 -5.59 30.27
C TYR A 782 -52.07 -4.73 29.24
N ALA A 783 -53.39 -4.64 29.38
CA ALA A 783 -54.27 -3.90 28.46
C ALA A 783 -54.41 -2.41 28.85
N GLY A 784 -54.05 -2.06 30.08
CA GLY A 784 -53.96 -0.69 30.59
C GLY A 784 -52.71 -0.58 31.45
N LEU A 785 -52.07 0.59 31.40
CA LEU A 785 -50.78 0.83 32.02
C LEU A 785 -50.84 2.11 32.83
N VAL A 786 -50.45 2.03 34.10
CA VAL A 786 -50.09 3.19 34.91
C VAL A 786 -48.73 2.90 35.54
N PRO A 787 -47.62 2.89 34.77
CA PRO A 787 -46.29 2.80 35.34
C PRO A 787 -46.05 4.12 36.06
N THR A 788 -46.18 4.12 37.38
CA THR A 788 -45.89 5.30 38.20
C THR A 788 -44.43 5.27 38.62
N THR A 789 -43.83 6.44 38.81
CA THR A 789 -42.47 6.57 39.35
C THR A 789 -42.47 6.62 40.89
N THR A 790 -43.66 6.68 41.49
CA THR A 790 -43.87 6.70 42.94
C THR A 790 -44.73 5.52 43.37
N ARG A 791 -44.33 4.84 44.44
CA ARG A 791 -45.11 3.74 45.02
C ARG A 791 -46.42 4.28 45.59
N THR A 792 -47.54 3.72 45.15
CA THR A 792 -48.90 4.14 45.54
C THR A 792 -49.58 3.15 46.48
N ALA A 793 -49.20 1.86 46.40
CA ALA A 793 -49.67 0.81 47.29
C ALA A 793 -48.52 -0.10 47.75
N ALA A 794 -48.72 -0.79 48.88
CA ALA A 794 -47.75 -1.77 49.39
C ALA A 794 -47.54 -2.96 48.42
N THR A 795 -48.53 -3.26 47.57
CA THR A 795 -48.50 -4.39 46.63
C THR A 795 -48.02 -4.02 45.22
N ASP A 796 -47.62 -2.76 45.00
CA ASP A 796 -47.03 -2.34 43.72
C ASP A 796 -45.72 -3.08 43.45
N GLN A 797 -45.59 -3.68 42.26
CA GLN A 797 -44.38 -4.39 41.86
C GLN A 797 -43.36 -3.40 41.30
N PRO A 798 -42.19 -3.19 41.92
CA PRO A 798 -41.13 -2.38 41.32
C PRO A 798 -40.50 -3.07 40.12
N GLY A 799 -40.00 -2.27 39.20
CA GLY A 799 -39.33 -2.75 38.00
C GLY A 799 -38.64 -1.68 37.18
N ILE A 800 -37.87 -2.16 36.22
CA ILE A 800 -37.14 -1.35 35.25
C ILE A 800 -37.98 -1.21 33.98
N LEU A 801 -38.14 0.03 33.50
CA LEU A 801 -38.70 0.31 32.19
C LEU A 801 -37.59 0.32 31.11
N ARG A 802 -37.73 -0.55 30.12
CA ARG A 802 -36.82 -0.67 28.97
C ARG A 802 -37.55 -0.22 27.70
N ILE A 803 -37.14 0.91 27.13
CA ILE A 803 -37.80 1.56 25.99
C ILE A 803 -36.89 1.46 24.76
N LEU A 804 -37.28 0.62 23.81
CA LEU A 804 -36.60 0.53 22.53
C LEU A 804 -37.32 1.43 21.52
N GLY A 805 -36.73 2.56 21.16
CA GLY A 805 -37.41 3.59 20.35
C GLY A 805 -37.95 3.07 19.01
N THR A 806 -39.17 3.50 18.66
CA THR A 806 -39.83 3.27 17.36
C THR A 806 -39.70 4.45 16.40
N GLN A 807 -39.18 5.59 16.88
CA GLN A 807 -39.08 6.85 16.13
C GLN A 807 -38.35 6.66 14.79
N GLY A 808 -39.01 7.11 13.71
CA GLY A 808 -38.51 7.02 12.34
C GLY A 808 -38.82 5.71 11.59
N ARG A 809 -39.66 4.81 12.12
CA ARG A 809 -40.06 3.57 11.43
C ARG A 809 -41.58 3.39 11.39
N ALA A 810 -42.16 3.44 10.20
CA ALA A 810 -43.59 3.19 9.97
C ALA A 810 -43.95 1.69 9.99
N ASP A 811 -42.99 0.80 9.69
CA ASP A 811 -43.28 -0.59 9.34
C ASP A 811 -42.76 -1.58 10.39
N ILE A 812 -43.29 -1.47 11.61
CA ILE A 812 -42.97 -2.42 12.68
C ILE A 812 -43.91 -3.63 12.59
N PRO A 813 -43.40 -4.88 12.47
CA PRO A 813 -44.26 -6.06 12.49
C PRO A 813 -45.07 -6.13 13.79
N ALA A 814 -46.38 -6.38 13.71
CA ALA A 814 -47.28 -6.44 14.88
C ALA A 814 -46.86 -7.46 15.96
N THR A 815 -46.01 -8.41 15.59
CA THR A 815 -45.41 -9.43 16.45
C THR A 815 -44.27 -8.90 17.32
N LYS A 816 -43.66 -7.74 16.99
CA LYS A 816 -42.60 -7.13 17.79
C LYS A 816 -43.18 -6.36 18.98
N LYS A 817 -42.48 -6.42 20.11
CA LYS A 817 -42.83 -5.75 21.37
C LYS A 817 -41.57 -5.01 21.81
N HIS A 818 -41.63 -3.69 21.88
CA HIS A 818 -40.45 -2.83 21.97
C HIS A 818 -40.27 -2.20 23.35
N GLU A 819 -41.32 -2.19 24.15
CA GLU A 819 -41.38 -1.63 25.48
C GLU A 819 -41.62 -2.76 26.48
N LEU A 820 -40.69 -2.89 27.43
CA LEU A 820 -40.69 -3.95 28.43
C LEU A 820 -40.63 -3.32 29.81
N PHE A 821 -41.44 -3.84 30.72
CA PHE A 821 -41.26 -3.65 32.16
C PHE A 821 -40.65 -4.92 32.75
N LEU A 822 -39.53 -4.79 33.45
CA LEU A 822 -38.76 -5.88 34.03
C LEU A 822 -38.90 -5.82 35.55
N PRO A 823 -39.61 -6.77 36.20
CA PRO A 823 -39.72 -6.79 37.65
C PRO A 823 -38.34 -6.89 38.31
N VAL A 824 -38.13 -6.14 39.39
CA VAL A 824 -36.89 -6.16 40.17
C VAL A 824 -37.18 -6.40 41.66
N PRO A 825 -36.21 -6.87 42.46
CA PRO A 825 -36.36 -6.99 43.91
C PRO A 825 -36.56 -5.64 44.60
N ASP A 826 -37.27 -5.62 45.73
CA ASP A 826 -37.48 -4.40 46.53
C ASP A 826 -36.16 -3.75 46.98
N ALA A 827 -35.15 -4.56 47.32
CA ALA A 827 -33.82 -4.07 47.69
C ALA A 827 -33.14 -3.31 46.53
N PHE A 828 -33.32 -3.78 45.28
CA PHE A 828 -32.84 -3.07 44.10
C PHE A 828 -33.64 -1.78 43.87
N ALA A 829 -34.95 -1.80 44.12
CA ALA A 829 -35.81 -0.64 43.96
C ALA A 829 -35.49 0.48 44.96
N ALA A 830 -35.05 0.14 46.17
CA ALA A 830 -34.69 1.08 47.22
C ALA A 830 -33.38 1.83 46.89
N ASP A 831 -32.32 1.10 46.57
CA ASP A 831 -31.05 1.67 46.11
C ASP A 831 -30.31 0.69 45.16
N PRO A 832 -30.40 0.91 43.84
CA PRO A 832 -29.74 0.07 42.85
C PRO A 832 -28.22 0.01 42.99
N ARG A 833 -27.57 1.08 43.45
CA ARG A 833 -26.11 1.14 43.59
C ARG A 833 -25.67 0.39 44.83
N ALA A 834 -26.37 0.58 45.95
CA ALA A 834 -26.11 -0.20 47.16
C ALA A 834 -26.37 -1.69 46.92
N PHE A 835 -27.46 -2.03 46.23
CA PHE A 835 -27.75 -3.42 45.85
C PHE A 835 -26.64 -4.07 45.02
N ILE A 836 -26.10 -3.36 44.01
CA ILE A 836 -24.96 -3.86 43.23
C ILE A 836 -23.71 -4.02 44.11
N SER A 837 -23.45 -3.06 45.00
CA SER A 837 -22.33 -3.13 45.95
C SER A 837 -22.44 -4.35 46.88
N ASP A 838 -23.64 -4.65 47.37
CA ASP A 838 -23.89 -5.80 48.23
C ASP A 838 -23.80 -7.12 47.44
N LEU A 839 -24.29 -7.17 46.20
CA LEU A 839 -24.09 -8.31 45.31
C LEU A 839 -22.62 -8.62 45.05
N LYS A 840 -21.75 -7.60 44.93
CA LYS A 840 -20.30 -7.80 44.79
C LYS A 840 -19.71 -8.51 46.01
N ARG A 841 -20.25 -8.26 47.21
CA ARG A 841 -19.86 -8.95 48.46
C ARG A 841 -20.46 -10.36 48.54
N ALA A 842 -21.67 -10.55 48.02
CA ALA A 842 -22.39 -11.81 47.94
C ALA A 842 -22.16 -12.52 46.58
N LYS A 843 -20.89 -12.79 46.24
CA LYS A 843 -20.48 -13.34 44.94
C LYS A 843 -21.20 -14.64 44.55
N ASP A 844 -21.68 -15.43 45.50
CA ASP A 844 -22.43 -16.67 45.27
C ASP A 844 -23.82 -16.47 44.63
N GLU A 845 -24.36 -15.25 44.66
CA GLU A 845 -25.61 -14.88 43.99
C GLU A 845 -25.39 -14.42 42.54
N LEU A 846 -24.13 -14.27 42.12
CA LEU A 846 -23.74 -13.82 40.80
C LEU A 846 -23.35 -14.98 39.88
N PHE A 847 -23.69 -14.84 38.60
CA PHE A 847 -23.37 -15.83 37.57
C PHE A 847 -22.14 -15.38 36.80
N ALA A 848 -21.11 -16.21 36.75
CA ALA A 848 -19.87 -15.86 36.07
C ALA A 848 -20.11 -15.73 34.56
N ILE A 849 -19.60 -14.66 33.96
CA ILE A 849 -19.49 -14.50 32.51
C ILE A 849 -18.02 -14.79 32.16
N PRO A 850 -17.73 -15.94 31.53
CA PRO A 850 -16.35 -16.28 31.18
C PRO A 850 -15.70 -15.21 30.26
N PRO A 851 -14.40 -14.94 30.39
CA PRO A 851 -13.70 -13.95 29.57
C PRO A 851 -13.88 -14.17 28.05
N GLU A 852 -13.93 -15.42 27.60
CA GLU A 852 -14.15 -15.78 26.20
C GLU A 852 -15.54 -15.40 25.67
N VAL A 853 -16.55 -15.36 26.56
CA VAL A 853 -17.92 -14.93 26.21
C VAL A 853 -17.96 -13.41 26.05
N VAL A 854 -17.25 -12.67 26.92
CA VAL A 854 -17.08 -11.21 26.78
C VAL A 854 -16.32 -10.89 25.50
N ALA A 855 -15.19 -11.55 25.24
CA ALA A 855 -14.41 -11.35 24.02
C ALA A 855 -15.22 -11.65 22.74
N THR A 856 -16.05 -12.71 22.76
CA THR A 856 -16.95 -13.03 21.63
C THR A 856 -18.01 -11.95 21.44
N PHE A 857 -18.58 -11.42 22.53
CA PHE A 857 -19.56 -10.34 22.47
C PHE A 857 -18.93 -9.07 21.87
N GLU A 858 -17.76 -8.68 22.34
CA GLU A 858 -17.04 -7.48 21.88
C GLU A 858 -16.63 -7.61 20.40
N GLU A 859 -16.14 -8.77 19.97
CA GLU A 859 -15.83 -9.07 18.56
C GLU A 859 -17.08 -8.87 17.67
N LEU A 860 -18.24 -9.40 18.08
CA LEU A 860 -19.49 -9.26 17.33
C LEU A 860 -20.04 -7.82 17.34
N ALA A 861 -19.83 -7.10 18.44
CA ALA A 861 -20.20 -5.70 18.57
C ALA A 861 -19.36 -4.82 17.62
N ASP A 862 -18.05 -5.04 17.57
CA ASP A 862 -17.13 -4.31 16.69
C ASP A 862 -17.41 -4.57 15.22
N GLN A 863 -17.64 -5.83 14.82
CA GLN A 863 -18.08 -6.15 13.45
C GLN A 863 -19.35 -5.38 13.05
N ARG A 864 -20.22 -5.08 14.01
CA ARG A 864 -21.48 -4.37 13.77
C ARG A 864 -21.30 -2.85 13.70
N THR A 865 -20.43 -2.27 14.52
CA THR A 865 -20.22 -0.81 14.62
C THR A 865 -19.15 -0.30 13.65
N ARG A 866 -18.13 -1.10 13.30
CA ARG A 866 -17.00 -0.72 12.42
C ARG A 866 -17.39 -0.02 11.11
N PRO A 867 -18.46 -0.41 10.37
CA PRO A 867 -18.86 0.30 9.16
C PRO A 867 -19.49 1.69 9.43
N GLN A 868 -20.02 1.92 10.64
CA GLN A 868 -20.71 3.16 11.02
C GLN A 868 -19.74 4.25 11.51
N ILE A 869 -18.51 3.85 11.86
CA ILE A 869 -17.40 4.72 12.28
C ILE A 869 -16.99 5.72 11.19
N LYS A 870 -17.20 5.39 9.90
CA LYS A 870 -16.77 6.23 8.76
C LYS A 870 -17.75 7.35 8.39
N HIS A 871 -18.82 7.60 9.16
CA HIS A 871 -19.79 8.65 8.84
C HIS A 871 -19.47 9.97 9.55
N PRO A 872 -19.44 11.12 8.83
CA PRO A 872 -19.14 12.42 9.43
C PRO A 872 -20.28 12.92 10.33
N ALA A 873 -19.95 13.92 11.16
CA ALA A 873 -20.79 14.68 12.09
C ALA A 873 -22.31 14.64 11.83
N GLY A 874 -23.07 14.23 12.85
CA GLY A 874 -24.54 14.31 12.86
C GLY A 874 -25.27 13.01 13.22
N ILE A 875 -24.56 11.87 13.20
CA ILE A 875 -25.10 10.59 13.68
C ILE A 875 -24.91 10.53 15.20
N THR A 876 -26.01 10.65 15.94
CA THR A 876 -25.99 10.43 17.40
C THR A 876 -25.76 8.94 17.72
N PRO A 877 -25.10 8.60 18.84
CA PRO A 877 -24.86 7.21 19.25
C PRO A 877 -26.12 6.31 19.27
N THR A 878 -27.30 6.93 19.36
CA THR A 878 -28.62 6.27 19.34
C THR A 878 -28.95 5.57 18.01
N GLN A 879 -28.19 5.82 16.93
CA GLN A 879 -28.44 5.24 15.60
C GLN A 879 -27.57 3.99 15.29
N TRP A 880 -26.69 3.57 16.21
CA TRP A 880 -25.73 2.49 15.93
C TRP A 880 -26.38 1.10 15.86
N LEU A 881 -27.33 0.82 16.75
CA LEU A 881 -28.02 -0.48 16.82
C LEU A 881 -29.47 -0.36 16.34
N PRO A 882 -30.03 -1.40 15.69
CA PRO A 882 -31.48 -1.49 15.54
C PRO A 882 -32.09 -1.58 16.94
N TYR A 883 -33.02 -0.68 17.28
CA TYR A 883 -33.69 -0.66 18.58
C TYR A 883 -32.73 -0.30 19.73
N HIS A 884 -31.99 0.80 19.59
CA HIS A 884 -31.17 1.33 20.68
C HIS A 884 -32.04 1.77 21.87
N LEU A 885 -31.49 1.69 23.09
CA LEU A 885 -32.17 2.14 24.30
C LEU A 885 -32.24 3.67 24.32
N GLN A 886 -33.46 4.21 24.33
CA GLN A 886 -33.66 5.66 24.35
C GLN A 886 -33.12 6.24 25.67
N GLY A 887 -32.26 7.26 25.63
CA GLY A 887 -31.74 7.94 26.84
C GLY A 887 -30.49 7.33 27.51
N CYS A 888 -29.90 6.25 26.97
CA CYS A 888 -28.64 5.71 27.47
C CYS A 888 -27.43 6.44 26.85
N SER A 889 -26.71 7.24 27.63
CA SER A 889 -25.42 7.81 27.19
C SER A 889 -24.31 6.78 27.41
N ARG A 890 -23.89 6.07 26.35
CA ARG A 890 -22.87 5.02 26.44
C ARG A 890 -21.45 5.55 26.33
N ASN A 891 -21.22 6.61 25.54
CA ASN A 891 -19.90 7.23 25.31
C ASN A 891 -20.04 8.76 25.36
N ASP A 892 -19.99 9.35 26.56
CA ASP A 892 -20.01 10.82 26.76
C ASP A 892 -18.61 11.45 26.69
N GLY A 893 -17.61 10.73 26.18
CA GLY A 893 -16.25 11.24 25.95
C GLY A 893 -15.40 11.46 27.20
N ARG A 894 -15.82 10.95 28.37
CA ARG A 894 -15.14 11.18 29.66
C ARG A 894 -14.27 10.04 30.17
N SER A 895 -14.30 8.86 29.54
CA SER A 895 -13.44 7.74 29.91
C SER A 895 -12.27 7.65 28.94
N ALA A 896 -11.07 8.02 29.39
CA ALA A 896 -9.87 8.13 28.56
C ALA A 896 -9.38 6.78 27.96
N GLN A 897 -9.93 5.65 28.42
CA GLN A 897 -9.47 4.30 28.06
C GLN A 897 -10.35 3.58 27.02
N ILE A 898 -11.46 4.18 26.57
CA ILE A 898 -12.35 3.55 25.58
C ILE A 898 -12.44 4.47 24.36
N GLU A 899 -11.96 3.97 23.22
CA GLU A 899 -12.16 4.60 21.91
C GLU A 899 -13.65 5.01 21.76
N PRO A 900 -13.97 6.28 21.50
CA PRO A 900 -15.34 6.81 21.54
C PRO A 900 -16.33 6.11 20.60
N GLU A 901 -15.85 5.20 19.76
CA GLU A 901 -16.53 4.54 18.63
C GLU A 901 -16.79 3.02 18.85
N GLN A 902 -16.33 2.44 19.98
CA GLN A 902 -16.50 1.02 20.30
C GLN A 902 -17.62 0.75 21.31
N LEU A 903 -18.30 -0.39 21.18
CA LEU A 903 -19.39 -0.80 22.07
C LEU A 903 -18.87 -1.86 23.06
N ARG A 904 -18.71 -1.48 24.33
CA ARG A 904 -18.25 -2.35 25.42
C ARG A 904 -19.31 -2.50 26.51
N LEU A 905 -19.19 -3.56 27.32
CA LEU A 905 -20.05 -3.78 28.49
C LEU A 905 -19.69 -2.78 29.59
N GLN A 906 -20.69 -2.26 30.27
CA GLN A 906 -20.54 -1.39 31.44
C GLN A 906 -21.31 -1.97 32.63
N GLU A 907 -20.89 -1.64 33.84
CA GLU A 907 -21.63 -2.00 35.04
C GLU A 907 -23.06 -1.43 35.01
N GLY A 908 -24.05 -2.27 35.30
CA GLY A 908 -25.47 -1.91 35.22
C GLY A 908 -26.09 -2.07 33.84
N ASP A 909 -25.35 -2.51 32.82
CA ASP A 909 -25.92 -2.80 31.49
C ASP A 909 -26.94 -3.93 31.55
N LEU A 910 -28.07 -3.75 30.84
CA LEU A 910 -29.07 -4.80 30.66
C LEU A 910 -28.81 -5.59 29.38
N VAL A 911 -28.51 -6.87 29.52
CA VAL A 911 -28.19 -7.79 28.43
C VAL A 911 -29.19 -8.93 28.35
N TYR A 912 -29.42 -9.42 27.14
CA TYR A 912 -30.01 -10.73 26.90
C TYR A 912 -28.95 -11.81 27.09
N PHE A 913 -29.31 -12.96 27.65
CA PHE A 913 -28.34 -14.02 27.93
C PHE A 913 -28.89 -15.46 27.81
N ARG A 914 -27.96 -16.43 27.78
CA ARG A 914 -28.24 -17.87 27.86
C ARG A 914 -27.25 -18.57 28.82
N PRO A 915 -27.70 -19.50 29.69
CA PRO A 915 -26.82 -20.33 30.51
C PRO A 915 -26.14 -21.44 29.72
N PHE A 916 -25.10 -22.03 30.30
CA PHE A 916 -24.56 -23.29 29.78
C PHE A 916 -25.57 -24.45 29.94
N PRO A 917 -25.73 -25.33 28.93
CA PRO A 917 -26.70 -26.44 28.97
C PRO A 917 -26.58 -27.36 30.20
N ASN A 918 -25.39 -27.45 30.81
CA ASN A 918 -25.08 -28.33 31.93
C ASN A 918 -24.47 -27.62 33.16
N SER A 919 -24.44 -26.27 33.17
CA SER A 919 -23.93 -25.48 34.29
C SER A 919 -24.82 -24.27 34.51
N ALA A 920 -25.68 -24.34 35.53
CA ALA A 920 -26.59 -23.26 35.86
C ALA A 920 -25.89 -22.04 36.48
N ARG A 921 -24.58 -22.10 36.79
CA ARG A 921 -23.85 -20.98 37.42
C ARG A 921 -22.99 -20.14 36.46
N GLN A 922 -23.06 -20.43 35.16
CA GLN A 922 -22.25 -19.72 34.15
C GLN A 922 -23.09 -19.30 32.95
N VAL A 923 -22.73 -18.13 32.40
CA VAL A 923 -23.34 -17.57 31.20
C VAL A 923 -22.58 -18.03 29.96
N ALA A 924 -23.29 -18.60 28.99
CA ALA A 924 -22.73 -19.10 27.73
C ALA A 924 -22.75 -18.07 26.60
N GLU A 925 -23.70 -17.13 26.62
CA GLU A 925 -23.86 -16.11 25.58
C GLU A 925 -24.55 -14.86 26.14
N ILE A 926 -24.13 -13.68 25.67
CA ILE A 926 -24.72 -12.37 26.01
C ILE A 926 -24.90 -11.49 24.76
N SER A 927 -25.85 -10.55 24.83
CA SER A 927 -26.14 -9.59 23.74
C SER A 927 -26.99 -8.40 24.20
N PHE A 928 -26.89 -7.25 23.52
CA PHE A 928 -27.83 -6.14 23.73
C PHE A 928 -29.20 -6.29 23.05
N SER A 929 -29.33 -7.18 22.06
CA SER A 929 -30.58 -7.43 21.32
C SER A 929 -30.95 -8.91 21.28
N SER A 930 -32.26 -9.20 21.29
CA SER A 930 -32.79 -10.57 21.20
C SER A 930 -32.52 -11.25 19.85
N ILE A 931 -32.33 -10.47 18.79
CA ILE A 931 -31.94 -10.93 17.44
C ILE A 931 -30.50 -10.45 17.19
N TRP A 932 -29.56 -11.03 17.94
CA TRP A 932 -28.14 -10.74 17.80
C TRP A 932 -27.52 -11.48 16.62
N ARG A 933 -26.25 -11.15 16.34
CA ARG A 933 -25.42 -11.95 15.44
C ARG A 933 -24.77 -13.06 16.25
N SER A 934 -24.65 -14.25 15.71
CA SER A 934 -23.81 -15.31 16.26
C SER A 934 -22.56 -15.52 15.45
N ARG A 935 -21.54 -16.03 16.14
CA ARG A 935 -20.24 -16.36 15.59
C ARG A 935 -20.35 -17.61 14.71
N VAL A 936 -19.88 -17.55 13.47
CA VAL A 936 -19.57 -18.75 12.69
C VAL A 936 -18.23 -19.26 13.22
N GLN A 937 -18.14 -20.52 13.66
CA GLN A 937 -16.98 -21.03 14.42
C GLN A 937 -15.64 -21.01 13.67
N LYS A 938 -15.64 -20.71 12.36
CA LYS A 938 -14.46 -20.68 11.50
C LYS A 938 -14.27 -19.29 10.90
N LYS A 939 -13.03 -18.81 10.88
CA LYS A 939 -12.60 -17.67 10.06
C LYS A 939 -12.66 -18.02 8.58
N VAL A 940 -12.70 -17.00 7.72
CA VAL A 940 -12.71 -17.15 6.26
C VAL A 940 -11.57 -18.06 5.76
N HIS A 941 -10.33 -17.90 6.27
CA HIS A 941 -9.19 -18.72 5.81
C HIS A 941 -9.40 -20.22 6.05
N LYS A 942 -10.12 -20.62 7.11
CA LYS A 942 -10.39 -22.02 7.42
C LYS A 942 -11.36 -22.72 6.46
N PHE A 943 -11.97 -21.98 5.53
CA PHE A 943 -12.80 -22.54 4.45
C PHE A 943 -12.01 -22.84 3.18
N PHE A 944 -10.74 -22.43 3.09
CA PHE A 944 -9.88 -22.65 1.94
C PHE A 944 -8.70 -23.57 2.30
N HIS A 945 -8.13 -24.22 1.29
CA HIS A 945 -6.87 -24.95 1.44
C HIS A 945 -5.74 -23.99 1.83
N GLU A 946 -4.77 -24.43 2.63
CA GLU A 946 -3.67 -23.58 3.14
C GLU A 946 -2.86 -22.92 2.01
N GLU A 947 -2.58 -23.67 0.94
CA GLU A 947 -1.88 -23.16 -0.25
C GLU A 947 -2.70 -22.16 -1.10
N LEU A 948 -4.00 -22.02 -0.83
CA LEU A 948 -4.85 -21.01 -1.49
C LEU A 948 -4.94 -19.71 -0.71
N LEU A 949 -4.36 -19.62 0.49
CA LEU A 949 -4.36 -18.42 1.29
C LEU A 949 -3.34 -17.40 0.76
N PRO A 950 -3.51 -16.09 1.03
CA PRO A 950 -2.47 -15.09 0.77
C PRO A 950 -1.12 -15.58 1.30
N PHE A 951 -0.04 -15.31 0.57
CA PHE A 951 1.28 -15.81 0.92
C PHE A 951 1.64 -15.45 2.36
N ASN A 952 1.99 -16.47 3.14
CA ASN A 952 2.26 -16.38 4.56
C ASN A 952 3.39 -17.35 4.91
N LYS A 953 3.90 -17.25 6.14
CA LYS A 953 5.05 -18.03 6.59
C LYS A 953 4.84 -19.55 6.53
N ASP A 954 3.59 -20.00 6.70
CA ASP A 954 3.23 -21.42 6.80
C ASP A 954 3.10 -22.11 5.43
N ARG A 955 2.98 -21.33 4.34
CA ARG A 955 2.91 -21.88 2.97
C ARG A 955 4.26 -22.39 2.49
N LYS A 956 4.23 -23.50 1.76
CA LYS A 956 5.42 -24.19 1.24
C LYS A 956 5.67 -23.91 -0.22
N HIS A 957 4.70 -23.36 -0.95
CA HIS A 957 4.83 -23.12 -2.39
C HIS A 957 4.41 -21.70 -2.78
N ILE A 958 5.05 -21.17 -3.83
CA ILE A 958 4.70 -19.92 -4.50
C ILE A 958 3.91 -20.27 -5.75
N SER A 959 2.70 -19.72 -5.87
CA SER A 959 1.77 -20.02 -6.96
C SER A 959 2.11 -19.26 -8.25
N PRO A 960 1.69 -19.74 -9.43
CA PRO A 960 1.90 -19.04 -10.70
C PRO A 960 1.42 -17.57 -10.71
N ALA A 961 0.27 -17.28 -10.10
CA ALA A 961 -0.22 -15.90 -10.01
C ALA A 961 0.69 -14.99 -9.16
N GLU A 962 1.35 -15.55 -8.13
CA GLU A 962 2.31 -14.85 -7.29
C GLU A 962 3.62 -14.58 -8.03
N LEU A 963 4.08 -15.50 -8.89
CA LEU A 963 5.23 -15.27 -9.77
C LEU A 963 4.94 -14.20 -10.84
N LEU A 964 3.80 -14.27 -11.51
CA LEU A 964 3.45 -13.33 -12.58
C LEU A 964 3.19 -11.91 -12.06
N PHE A 965 2.50 -11.77 -10.92
CA PHE A 965 2.05 -10.45 -10.43
C PHE A 965 2.68 -10.04 -9.11
N GLY A 966 3.51 -10.86 -8.48
CA GLY A 966 4.20 -10.56 -7.23
C GLY A 966 3.34 -10.78 -5.99
N PHE A 967 4.01 -10.77 -4.83
CA PHE A 967 3.41 -10.92 -3.51
C PHE A 967 4.29 -10.28 -2.43
N VAL A 968 3.70 -10.08 -1.26
CA VAL A 968 4.40 -9.72 -0.01
C VAL A 968 3.87 -10.67 1.06
N GLN A 969 4.78 -11.34 1.78
CA GLN A 969 4.44 -12.23 2.88
C GLN A 969 3.72 -11.46 3.98
N GLN A 970 2.55 -11.97 4.39
CA GLN A 970 1.79 -11.37 5.48
C GLN A 970 2.37 -11.87 6.82
N GLU A 971 3.04 -10.99 7.59
CA GLU A 971 3.63 -11.35 8.90
C GLU A 971 3.32 -10.35 10.04
N LYS A 972 3.35 -10.88 11.27
CA LYS A 972 3.67 -10.17 12.52
C LYS A 972 5.05 -10.72 12.98
N GLY A 973 6.12 -9.95 12.79
CA GLY A 973 7.53 -10.25 13.18
C GLY A 973 8.28 -11.28 12.31
N GLY A 974 9.49 -10.93 11.83
CA GLY A 974 10.37 -11.79 11.03
C GLY A 974 10.92 -11.14 9.74
N ASP A 975 11.86 -11.81 9.06
CA ASP A 975 12.36 -11.41 7.73
C ASP A 975 11.23 -11.64 6.69
N GLN A 976 10.62 -10.55 6.20
CA GLN A 976 9.48 -10.62 5.28
C GLN A 976 9.92 -10.95 3.84
N LEU A 977 9.43 -12.07 3.32
CA LEU A 977 9.61 -12.41 1.91
C LEU A 977 8.70 -11.55 1.01
N ALA A 978 9.26 -10.94 -0.02
CA ALA A 978 8.50 -10.20 -1.03
C ALA A 978 9.07 -10.45 -2.42
N PHE A 979 8.22 -10.38 -3.44
CA PHE A 979 8.62 -10.58 -4.84
C PHE A 979 7.88 -9.61 -5.75
N ALA A 980 8.62 -8.89 -6.59
CA ALA A 980 8.03 -8.17 -7.71
C ALA A 980 7.57 -9.19 -8.76
N GLY A 981 6.38 -9.03 -9.34
CA GLY A 981 5.92 -9.93 -10.39
C GLY A 981 6.79 -9.89 -11.65
N LYS A 982 6.74 -10.95 -12.45
CA LYS A 982 7.34 -11.04 -13.79
C LYS A 982 6.68 -10.12 -14.83
N THR A 983 5.48 -9.61 -14.54
CA THR A 983 4.69 -8.78 -15.46
C THR A 983 4.46 -7.36 -14.97
N VAL A 984 4.42 -6.41 -15.89
CA VAL A 984 4.08 -5.01 -15.64
C VAL A 984 3.10 -4.53 -16.70
N CYS A 985 1.96 -3.99 -16.28
CA CYS A 985 0.98 -3.38 -17.18
C CYS A 985 1.25 -1.88 -17.33
N SER A 986 1.11 -1.34 -18.55
CA SER A 986 0.95 0.10 -18.74
C SER A 986 -0.46 0.55 -18.33
N SER A 987 -0.65 1.87 -18.16
CA SER A 987 -2.01 2.42 -18.18
C SER A 987 -2.58 2.32 -19.60
N ALA A 988 -3.90 2.14 -19.72
CA ALA A 988 -4.58 2.18 -21.00
C ALA A 988 -4.89 3.62 -21.38
N ARG A 989 -4.42 4.03 -22.55
CA ARG A 989 -4.62 5.38 -23.11
C ARG A 989 -5.67 5.34 -24.19
N LEU A 990 -6.49 6.39 -24.26
CA LEU A 990 -7.49 6.54 -25.30
C LEU A 990 -6.80 6.53 -26.68
N GLN A 991 -7.29 5.72 -27.62
CA GLN A 991 -6.75 5.74 -28.99
C GLN A 991 -7.17 7.02 -29.72
N VAL A 992 -6.25 7.56 -30.53
CA VAL A 992 -6.43 8.81 -31.29
C VAL A 992 -7.56 8.67 -32.32
N GLY A 993 -8.28 9.77 -32.58
CA GLY A 993 -9.27 9.85 -33.67
C GLY A 993 -10.68 9.39 -33.30
N GLN A 994 -10.99 9.19 -32.02
CA GLN A 994 -12.34 8.85 -31.55
C GLN A 994 -13.19 10.11 -31.34
N SER A 995 -14.47 10.07 -31.72
CA SER A 995 -15.46 11.10 -31.34
C SER A 995 -15.69 11.15 -29.83
N ASP A 996 -16.37 12.18 -29.32
CA ASP A 996 -16.66 12.38 -27.88
C ASP A 996 -16.89 11.03 -27.17
N PRO A 997 -15.96 10.61 -26.28
CA PRO A 997 -15.99 9.28 -25.70
C PRO A 997 -17.02 9.18 -24.58
N PHE A 998 -17.68 10.27 -24.18
CA PHE A 998 -18.66 10.29 -23.10
C PHE A 998 -20.09 10.00 -23.58
N THR A 999 -20.93 9.54 -22.66
CA THR A 999 -22.38 9.53 -22.87
C THR A 999 -22.96 10.94 -22.88
N GLU A 1000 -24.13 11.11 -23.49
CA GLU A 1000 -24.80 12.41 -23.62
C GLU A 1000 -25.17 13.06 -22.28
N LYS A 1001 -25.47 12.25 -21.26
CA LYS A 1001 -25.97 12.71 -19.96
C LYS A 1001 -25.16 12.14 -18.80
N GLU A 1002 -25.05 12.95 -17.75
CA GLU A 1002 -24.73 12.47 -16.41
C GLU A 1002 -25.89 11.66 -15.84
N VAL A 1003 -25.57 10.65 -15.04
CA VAL A 1003 -26.54 9.77 -14.41
C VAL A 1003 -26.20 9.56 -12.93
N THR A 1004 -27.22 9.51 -12.09
CA THR A 1004 -27.09 9.07 -10.70
C THR A 1004 -27.11 7.55 -10.65
N LEU A 1005 -26.09 6.92 -10.06
CA LEU A 1005 -26.07 5.47 -9.90
C LEU A 1005 -27.00 5.00 -8.77
N LYS A 1006 -27.56 3.81 -8.94
CA LYS A 1006 -28.13 3.03 -7.83
C LYS A 1006 -27.07 2.79 -6.76
N ILE A 1007 -27.50 2.59 -5.52
CA ILE A 1007 -26.60 2.33 -4.39
C ILE A 1007 -25.71 1.13 -4.74
N LEU A 1008 -24.39 1.37 -4.77
CA LEU A 1008 -23.38 0.34 -5.00
C LEU A 1008 -23.27 -0.54 -3.75
N SER A 1009 -24.23 -1.44 -3.61
CA SER A 1009 -24.28 -2.35 -2.48
C SER A 1009 -23.18 -3.40 -2.65
N SER A 1010 -22.26 -3.46 -1.69
CA SER A 1010 -21.44 -4.65 -1.51
C SER A 1010 -22.30 -5.73 -0.83
N PRO A 1011 -22.40 -6.94 -1.40
CA PRO A 1011 -23.12 -8.01 -0.73
C PRO A 1011 -22.49 -8.23 0.64
N LYS A 1012 -23.28 -8.03 1.68
CA LYS A 1012 -22.87 -8.43 3.02
C LYS A 1012 -22.77 -9.96 2.98
N LEU A 1013 -21.87 -10.53 3.78
CA LEU A 1013 -21.67 -11.98 3.92
C LEU A 1013 -22.80 -12.78 4.65
N PRO A 1014 -23.99 -12.26 5.09
CA PRO A 1014 -24.90 -13.06 5.91
C PRO A 1014 -25.90 -13.91 5.11
N SER A 1015 -25.71 -14.13 3.80
CA SER A 1015 -26.52 -15.09 3.03
C SER A 1015 -25.69 -16.29 2.57
N PRO A 1016 -25.56 -17.33 3.42
CA PRO A 1016 -24.84 -18.55 3.07
C PRO A 1016 -25.32 -19.21 1.78
N ALA A 1017 -26.62 -19.16 1.50
CA ALA A 1017 -27.24 -19.73 0.30
C ALA A 1017 -26.73 -19.16 -1.03
N LEU A 1018 -26.09 -17.98 -1.03
CA LEU A 1018 -25.47 -17.41 -2.24
C LEU A 1018 -23.95 -17.63 -2.29
N TYR A 1019 -23.29 -17.90 -1.16
CA TYR A 1019 -21.82 -17.91 -1.05
C TYR A 1019 -21.22 -19.28 -0.82
N PHE A 1020 -22.02 -20.23 -0.34
CA PHE A 1020 -21.59 -21.56 0.01
C PHE A 1020 -22.41 -22.60 -0.74
N ASP A 1021 -21.77 -23.72 -1.01
CA ASP A 1021 -22.34 -24.94 -1.56
C ASP A 1021 -22.38 -26.04 -0.49
N GLY A 1022 -23.38 -26.91 -0.60
CA GLY A 1022 -23.64 -28.05 0.27
C GLY A 1022 -24.64 -29.01 -0.38
N PRO A 1023 -25.13 -30.04 0.33
CA PRO A 1023 -26.14 -30.97 -0.18
C PRO A 1023 -27.55 -30.34 -0.28
N GLY A 1024 -27.64 -29.11 -0.81
CA GLY A 1024 -28.85 -28.31 -0.94
C GLY A 1024 -28.70 -26.88 -0.38
N TYR A 1025 -29.84 -26.26 -0.05
CA TYR A 1025 -29.90 -24.92 0.53
C TYR A 1025 -29.09 -24.81 1.84
N VAL A 1026 -28.08 -23.93 1.86
CA VAL A 1026 -27.29 -23.65 3.06
C VAL A 1026 -27.98 -22.58 3.90
N ALA A 1027 -28.65 -23.00 4.97
CA ALA A 1027 -29.29 -22.08 5.92
C ALA A 1027 -28.26 -21.36 6.82
N LYS A 1028 -28.64 -20.20 7.38
CA LYS A 1028 -27.77 -19.38 8.24
C LYS A 1028 -27.19 -20.11 9.45
N HIS A 1029 -27.97 -20.99 10.07
CA HIS A 1029 -27.55 -21.78 11.23
C HIS A 1029 -26.72 -23.03 10.83
N ALA A 1030 -26.83 -23.48 9.57
CA ALA A 1030 -26.13 -24.66 9.09
C ALA A 1030 -24.63 -24.41 8.87
N MET A 1031 -24.17 -23.15 8.87
CA MET A 1031 -22.78 -22.71 8.66
C MET A 1031 -21.73 -23.34 9.59
N GLN A 1032 -22.15 -24.07 10.62
CA GLN A 1032 -21.28 -24.82 11.53
C GLN A 1032 -20.95 -26.24 11.00
N ASN A 1033 -21.63 -26.70 9.95
CA ASN A 1033 -21.41 -28.02 9.36
C ASN A 1033 -20.10 -28.07 8.54
N SER A 1034 -19.28 -29.09 8.78
CA SER A 1034 -17.99 -29.30 8.10
C SER A 1034 -18.10 -29.62 6.61
N SER A 1035 -19.26 -30.04 6.12
CA SER A 1035 -19.52 -30.38 4.70
C SER A 1035 -19.75 -29.16 3.80
N ILE A 1036 -19.90 -27.96 4.38
CA ILE A 1036 -20.17 -26.73 3.63
C ILE A 1036 -18.86 -26.15 3.08
N ARG A 1037 -18.85 -25.80 1.79
CA ARG A 1037 -17.68 -25.23 1.10
C ARG A 1037 -18.02 -23.90 0.42
N PRO A 1038 -17.09 -22.95 0.29
CA PRO A 1038 -17.29 -21.77 -0.53
C PRO A 1038 -17.62 -22.15 -1.98
N GLN A 1039 -18.52 -21.40 -2.64
CA GLN A 1039 -18.79 -21.62 -4.07
C GLN A 1039 -17.57 -21.29 -4.96
N GLY A 1040 -16.69 -20.39 -4.51
CA GLY A 1040 -15.40 -20.14 -5.12
C GLY A 1040 -15.04 -18.66 -5.26
N ARG A 1041 -14.45 -18.28 -6.39
CA ARG A 1041 -13.99 -16.93 -6.73
C ARG A 1041 -15.12 -16.14 -7.38
N LYS A 1042 -15.57 -15.07 -6.72
CA LYS A 1042 -16.71 -14.28 -7.19
C LYS A 1042 -16.38 -13.56 -8.51
N GLN A 1043 -17.26 -13.69 -9.50
CA GLN A 1043 -17.22 -12.98 -10.77
C GLN A 1043 -18.56 -12.30 -11.05
N TYR A 1044 -18.52 -11.08 -11.56
CA TYR A 1044 -19.73 -10.33 -11.91
C TYR A 1044 -20.24 -10.72 -13.28
N LEU A 1045 -21.56 -10.87 -13.41
CA LEU A 1045 -22.20 -11.12 -14.70
C LEU A 1045 -22.28 -9.85 -15.56
N HIS A 1046 -22.38 -10.05 -16.87
CA HIS A 1046 -22.72 -9.00 -17.83
C HIS A 1046 -24.21 -8.62 -17.71
N ALA A 1047 -24.56 -7.40 -18.12
CA ALA A 1047 -25.96 -7.04 -18.23
C ALA A 1047 -26.61 -7.75 -19.42
N LEU A 1048 -27.93 -7.92 -19.38
CA LEU A 1048 -28.71 -8.51 -20.48
C LEU A 1048 -28.43 -7.73 -21.77
N PRO A 1049 -27.78 -8.34 -22.78
CA PRO A 1049 -27.32 -7.62 -23.96
C PRO A 1049 -28.49 -7.20 -24.86
N ASN A 1050 -28.30 -6.11 -25.59
CA ASN A 1050 -29.16 -5.70 -26.70
C ASN A 1050 -28.32 -5.07 -27.80
N ALA A 1051 -28.04 -5.82 -28.87
CA ALA A 1051 -27.17 -5.36 -29.96
C ALA A 1051 -27.73 -4.13 -30.69
N ALA A 1052 -29.06 -3.97 -30.75
CA ALA A 1052 -29.73 -2.84 -31.37
C ALA A 1052 -29.70 -1.55 -30.52
N ASP A 1053 -29.29 -1.64 -29.24
CA ASP A 1053 -29.23 -0.49 -28.34
C ASP A 1053 -27.87 0.24 -28.46
N PRO A 1054 -27.84 1.59 -28.46
CA PRO A 1054 -26.59 2.36 -28.52
C PRO A 1054 -25.60 2.03 -27.40
N GLN A 1055 -26.10 1.68 -26.21
CA GLN A 1055 -25.27 1.30 -25.06
C GLN A 1055 -25.08 -0.23 -24.96
N GLY A 1056 -25.64 -1.01 -25.89
CA GLY A 1056 -25.49 -2.46 -25.96
C GLY A 1056 -26.24 -3.25 -24.87
N VAL A 1057 -27.08 -2.59 -24.07
CA VAL A 1057 -27.73 -3.18 -22.89
C VAL A 1057 -29.24 -2.98 -22.95
N LYS A 1058 -29.99 -4.01 -22.56
CA LYS A 1058 -31.45 -3.93 -22.48
C LYS A 1058 -31.89 -3.11 -21.27
N LYS A 1059 -32.73 -2.11 -21.51
CA LYS A 1059 -33.37 -1.30 -20.46
C LYS A 1059 -34.33 -2.15 -19.63
N ILE A 1060 -34.50 -1.76 -18.36
CA ILE A 1060 -35.35 -2.48 -17.41
C ILE A 1060 -36.41 -1.56 -16.79
N SER A 1061 -37.53 -2.13 -16.35
CA SER A 1061 -38.63 -1.43 -15.67
C SER A 1061 -38.34 -1.25 -14.17
N LEU A 1062 -39.21 -0.53 -13.44
CA LEU A 1062 -39.12 -0.36 -11.98
C LEU A 1062 -39.08 -1.72 -11.28
N THR A 1063 -39.82 -2.67 -11.84
CA THR A 1063 -39.87 -4.04 -11.38
C THR A 1063 -38.83 -4.90 -12.07
N GLY A 1064 -37.80 -4.37 -12.73
CA GLY A 1064 -36.68 -5.14 -13.30
C GLY A 1064 -37.01 -6.05 -14.49
N THR A 1065 -38.16 -5.86 -15.14
CA THR A 1065 -38.49 -6.55 -16.38
C THR A 1065 -37.94 -5.80 -17.59
N PRO A 1066 -37.52 -6.47 -18.69
CA PRO A 1066 -37.03 -5.79 -19.88
C PRO A 1066 -38.10 -4.87 -20.50
N THR A 1067 -37.71 -3.68 -20.95
CA THR A 1067 -38.61 -2.69 -21.58
C THR A 1067 -37.85 -1.84 -22.60
N LYS A 1068 -38.56 -1.16 -23.50
CA LYS A 1068 -37.99 -0.20 -24.47
C LYS A 1068 -37.79 1.20 -23.86
N ASP A 1069 -38.72 1.62 -23.01
CA ASP A 1069 -38.80 3.01 -22.50
C ASP A 1069 -38.28 3.17 -21.06
N GLY A 1070 -37.71 2.10 -20.47
CA GLY A 1070 -37.13 2.15 -19.14
C GLY A 1070 -35.74 2.80 -19.09
N PRO A 1071 -35.25 3.19 -17.90
CA PRO A 1071 -33.86 3.54 -17.68
C PRO A 1071 -32.94 2.32 -17.81
N TYR A 1072 -31.65 2.60 -17.95
CA TYR A 1072 -30.64 1.54 -17.95
C TYR A 1072 -30.48 0.92 -16.55
N PRO A 1073 -29.97 -0.33 -16.44
CA PRO A 1073 -29.89 -1.04 -15.17
C PRO A 1073 -29.09 -0.33 -14.06
N TRP A 1074 -28.17 0.57 -14.42
CA TRP A 1074 -27.36 1.34 -13.47
C TRP A 1074 -27.97 2.65 -12.98
N GLU A 1075 -28.96 3.18 -13.68
CA GLU A 1075 -29.55 4.49 -13.40
C GLU A 1075 -30.55 4.41 -12.24
N SER A 1076 -30.35 5.26 -11.23
CA SER A 1076 -31.25 5.41 -10.08
C SER A 1076 -32.52 6.14 -10.49
N ARG A 1077 -33.67 5.62 -10.05
CA ARG A 1077 -34.98 6.30 -10.20
C ARG A 1077 -35.34 7.18 -9.01
N HIS A 1078 -34.68 6.96 -7.87
CA HIS A 1078 -34.95 7.66 -6.62
C HIS A 1078 -33.76 8.53 -6.20
N GLU A 1079 -33.35 9.49 -7.03
CA GLU A 1079 -32.09 10.23 -6.82
C GLU A 1079 -31.97 10.92 -5.46
N LYS A 1080 -33.08 11.44 -4.93
CA LYS A 1080 -33.16 12.10 -3.62
C LYS A 1080 -33.19 11.12 -2.44
N GLU A 1081 -33.57 9.86 -2.67
CA GLU A 1081 -33.58 8.86 -1.60
C GLU A 1081 -32.16 8.32 -1.38
N PHE A 1082 -31.68 8.43 -0.14
CA PHE A 1082 -30.34 7.98 0.28
C PHE A 1082 -29.21 8.61 -0.55
N GLU A 1083 -29.33 9.89 -0.90
CA GLU A 1083 -28.36 10.64 -1.71
C GLU A 1083 -26.90 10.51 -1.24
N ASN A 1084 -26.68 10.41 0.08
CA ASN A 1084 -25.36 10.22 0.70
C ASN A 1084 -24.70 8.86 0.37
N GLN A 1085 -25.46 7.90 -0.17
CA GLN A 1085 -24.99 6.57 -0.59
C GLN A 1085 -24.95 6.41 -2.12
N LYS A 1086 -25.37 7.43 -2.86
CA LYS A 1086 -25.38 7.46 -4.32
C LYS A 1086 -24.27 8.37 -4.84
N VAL A 1087 -23.90 8.16 -6.09
CA VAL A 1087 -22.86 8.95 -6.77
C VAL A 1087 -23.36 9.31 -8.16
N ARG A 1088 -22.98 10.50 -8.63
CA ARG A 1088 -23.29 10.97 -9.99
C ARG A 1088 -22.07 10.82 -10.87
N ILE A 1089 -22.26 10.26 -12.06
CA ILE A 1089 -21.18 10.01 -13.00
C ILE A 1089 -21.60 10.31 -14.44
N ARG A 1090 -20.63 10.61 -15.30
CA ARG A 1090 -20.80 10.63 -16.75
C ARG A 1090 -20.01 9.46 -17.36
N PRO A 1091 -20.62 8.30 -17.65
CA PRO A 1091 -19.90 7.16 -18.23
C PRO A 1091 -19.25 7.48 -19.59
N LEU A 1092 -18.23 6.71 -19.95
CA LEU A 1092 -17.79 6.57 -21.33
C LEU A 1092 -18.81 5.70 -22.08
N ARG A 1093 -19.09 6.04 -23.34
CA ARG A 1093 -20.02 5.28 -24.18
C ARG A 1093 -19.47 3.89 -24.56
N LYS A 1094 -20.33 3.06 -25.15
CA LYS A 1094 -19.92 1.84 -25.85
C LYS A 1094 -19.03 2.17 -27.06
N GLY A 1095 -18.07 1.30 -27.35
CA GLY A 1095 -17.18 1.35 -28.51
C GLY A 1095 -15.95 2.23 -28.33
N VAL A 1096 -15.66 2.68 -27.10
CA VAL A 1096 -14.45 3.46 -26.81
C VAL A 1096 -13.26 2.51 -26.67
N GLN A 1097 -12.17 2.84 -27.36
CA GLN A 1097 -10.98 2.00 -27.48
C GLN A 1097 -9.79 2.59 -26.72
N PHE A 1098 -9.05 1.71 -26.03
CA PHE A 1098 -7.85 2.04 -25.28
C PHE A 1098 -6.69 1.12 -25.66
N GLY A 1099 -5.52 1.68 -25.93
CA GLY A 1099 -4.28 0.93 -26.13
C GLY A 1099 -3.52 0.74 -24.82
N PHE A 1100 -3.03 -0.47 -24.55
CA PHE A 1100 -2.15 -0.75 -23.43
C PHE A 1100 -1.19 -1.91 -23.73
N THR A 1101 -0.16 -2.06 -22.90
CA THR A 1101 0.85 -3.10 -23.05
C THR A 1101 1.04 -3.89 -21.75
N VAL A 1102 1.40 -5.15 -21.88
CA VAL A 1102 1.87 -5.98 -20.76
C VAL A 1102 3.29 -6.45 -21.05
N ASP A 1103 4.25 -5.86 -20.35
CA ASP A 1103 5.65 -6.32 -20.42
C ASP A 1103 5.84 -7.55 -19.53
N PHE A 1104 6.66 -8.49 -19.97
CA PHE A 1104 7.00 -9.69 -19.23
C PHE A 1104 8.49 -10.03 -19.36
N GLU A 1105 9.05 -10.54 -18.26
CA GLU A 1105 10.44 -10.99 -18.19
C GLU A 1105 10.52 -12.35 -17.51
N ASN A 1106 11.44 -13.20 -17.96
CA ASN A 1106 11.67 -14.53 -17.37
C ASN A 1106 10.40 -15.41 -17.33
N CYS A 1107 9.55 -15.35 -18.35
CA CYS A 1107 8.34 -16.18 -18.44
C CYS A 1107 8.62 -17.48 -19.20
N THR A 1108 8.17 -18.60 -18.66
CA THR A 1108 8.07 -19.85 -19.43
C THR A 1108 6.99 -19.73 -20.51
N GLU A 1109 7.01 -20.60 -21.52
CA GLU A 1109 5.92 -20.67 -22.51
C GLU A 1109 4.55 -20.91 -21.87
N TRP A 1110 4.52 -21.70 -20.78
CA TRP A 1110 3.27 -21.98 -20.05
C TRP A 1110 2.76 -20.73 -19.33
N GLU A 1111 3.64 -19.95 -18.70
CA GLU A 1111 3.29 -18.68 -18.06
C GLU A 1111 2.82 -17.62 -19.08
N LEU A 1112 3.45 -17.56 -20.26
CA LEU A 1112 2.99 -16.71 -21.34
C LEU A 1112 1.61 -17.17 -21.84
N GLY A 1113 1.41 -18.47 -22.03
CA GLY A 1113 0.09 -19.04 -22.39
C GLY A 1113 -1.00 -18.69 -21.38
N LEU A 1114 -0.70 -18.77 -20.08
CA LEU A 1114 -1.59 -18.34 -18.99
C LEU A 1114 -1.92 -16.84 -19.07
N LEU A 1115 -0.93 -15.99 -19.36
CA LEU A 1115 -1.14 -14.55 -19.53
C LEU A 1115 -2.02 -14.25 -20.75
N LEU A 1116 -1.74 -14.86 -21.90
CA LEU A 1116 -2.51 -14.68 -23.14
C LEU A 1116 -3.95 -15.19 -22.97
N TYR A 1117 -4.13 -16.34 -22.29
CA TYR A 1117 -5.45 -16.82 -21.91
C TYR A 1117 -6.18 -15.83 -21.01
N ALA A 1118 -5.53 -15.28 -19.98
CA ALA A 1118 -6.18 -14.30 -19.10
C ALA A 1118 -6.53 -12.98 -19.80
N LEU A 1119 -5.79 -12.58 -20.85
CA LEU A 1119 -6.12 -11.43 -21.70
C LEU A 1119 -7.33 -11.73 -22.59
N ARG A 1120 -7.37 -12.91 -23.21
CA ARG A 1120 -8.40 -13.28 -24.20
C ARG A 1120 -8.74 -14.78 -24.11
N PRO A 1121 -9.55 -15.21 -23.11
CA PRO A 1121 -9.83 -16.63 -22.89
C PRO A 1121 -10.49 -17.32 -24.09
N THR A 1122 -11.53 -16.68 -24.63
CA THR A 1122 -12.24 -17.08 -25.85
C THR A 1122 -12.58 -15.83 -26.67
N GLU A 1123 -13.00 -16.00 -27.92
CA GLU A 1123 -13.40 -14.87 -28.78
C GLU A 1123 -14.67 -14.14 -28.26
N ALA A 1124 -15.56 -14.86 -27.58
CA ALA A 1124 -16.77 -14.27 -26.99
C ALA A 1124 -16.51 -13.63 -25.62
N TYR A 1125 -15.36 -13.88 -25.00
CA TYR A 1125 -15.09 -13.49 -23.63
C TYR A 1125 -14.98 -11.97 -23.47
N GLN A 1126 -15.72 -11.42 -22.51
CA GLN A 1126 -15.65 -10.03 -22.08
C GLN A 1126 -15.27 -9.94 -20.60
N HIS A 1127 -14.43 -8.95 -20.30
CA HIS A 1127 -13.97 -8.65 -18.95
C HIS A 1127 -14.87 -7.65 -18.24
N LYS A 1128 -14.80 -7.62 -16.90
CA LYS A 1128 -15.49 -6.62 -16.06
C LYS A 1128 -14.49 -5.72 -15.34
N ILE A 1129 -14.50 -4.43 -15.65
CA ILE A 1129 -13.61 -3.42 -15.08
C ILE A 1129 -14.36 -2.14 -14.68
N GLY A 1130 -13.80 -1.36 -13.76
CA GLY A 1130 -14.38 -0.07 -13.35
C GLY A 1130 -15.48 -0.14 -12.29
N MET A 1131 -16.17 0.99 -12.11
CA MET A 1131 -17.23 1.19 -11.14
C MET A 1131 -18.59 0.75 -11.71
N GLY A 1132 -19.50 0.26 -10.87
CA GLY A 1132 -20.84 -0.15 -11.31
C GLY A 1132 -20.92 -1.54 -11.96
N LYS A 1133 -19.90 -2.40 -11.79
CA LYS A 1133 -19.89 -3.80 -12.28
C LYS A 1133 -21.18 -4.59 -11.97
N PRO A 1134 -21.71 -4.59 -10.72
CA PRO A 1134 -22.95 -5.32 -10.39
C PRO A 1134 -24.21 -4.71 -11.04
N LEU A 1135 -24.11 -3.49 -11.56
CA LEU A 1135 -25.22 -2.78 -12.22
C LEU A 1135 -25.15 -2.89 -13.74
N GLY A 1136 -24.16 -3.59 -14.30
CA GLY A 1136 -24.02 -3.79 -15.74
C GLY A 1136 -22.96 -2.94 -16.44
N LEU A 1137 -22.38 -1.94 -15.77
CA LEU A 1137 -21.33 -1.09 -16.34
C LEU A 1137 -19.99 -1.83 -16.49
N GLY A 1138 -19.18 -1.39 -17.44
CA GLY A 1138 -17.77 -1.76 -17.57
C GLY A 1138 -17.53 -3.18 -18.08
N SER A 1139 -18.35 -3.65 -19.02
CA SER A 1139 -17.99 -4.82 -19.84
C SER A 1139 -17.05 -4.35 -20.96
N VAL A 1140 -15.93 -5.05 -21.13
CA VAL A 1140 -14.89 -4.68 -22.09
C VAL A 1140 -14.34 -5.92 -22.79
N GLN A 1141 -14.02 -5.78 -24.07
CA GLN A 1141 -13.28 -6.78 -24.82
C GLN A 1141 -11.80 -6.40 -24.85
N ILE A 1142 -10.90 -7.39 -24.81
CA ILE A 1142 -9.47 -7.17 -24.99
C ILE A 1142 -9.02 -8.02 -26.17
N ASP A 1143 -8.42 -7.39 -27.16
CA ASP A 1143 -7.84 -8.04 -28.32
C ASP A 1143 -6.31 -7.96 -28.23
N ILE A 1144 -5.65 -9.06 -28.58
CA ILE A 1144 -4.19 -9.16 -28.60
C ILE A 1144 -3.72 -8.82 -30.01
N GLU A 1145 -3.13 -7.63 -30.15
CA GLU A 1145 -2.64 -7.12 -31.45
C GLU A 1145 -1.36 -7.86 -31.89
N GLY A 1146 -0.53 -8.25 -30.93
CA GLY A 1146 0.72 -8.96 -31.19
C GLY A 1146 1.55 -9.17 -29.93
N VAL A 1147 2.55 -10.04 -30.04
CA VAL A 1147 3.56 -10.27 -29.00
C VAL A 1147 4.94 -9.93 -29.55
N ASP A 1148 5.56 -8.92 -28.98
CA ASP A 1148 6.89 -8.47 -29.35
C ASP A 1148 7.92 -9.17 -28.44
N LEU A 1149 8.65 -10.16 -28.97
CA LEU A 1149 9.65 -10.93 -28.23
C LEU A 1149 11.03 -10.30 -28.31
N ILE A 1150 11.83 -10.48 -27.25
CA ILE A 1150 13.22 -10.01 -27.18
C ILE A 1150 14.16 -11.14 -26.76
N ASP A 1151 15.17 -11.42 -27.59
CA ASP A 1151 16.28 -12.30 -27.25
C ASP A 1151 17.34 -11.52 -26.47
N ARG A 1152 17.25 -11.57 -25.14
CA ARG A 1152 18.15 -10.82 -24.26
C ARG A 1152 19.61 -11.29 -24.38
N LYS A 1153 19.87 -12.58 -24.64
CA LYS A 1153 21.24 -13.08 -24.73
C LYS A 1153 21.90 -12.55 -25.98
N LYS A 1154 21.26 -12.73 -27.14
CA LYS A 1154 21.72 -12.19 -28.42
C LYS A 1154 21.91 -10.67 -28.35
N ARG A 1155 20.94 -9.98 -27.74
CA ARG A 1155 20.93 -8.51 -27.60
C ARG A 1155 22.15 -7.92 -26.90
N TYR A 1156 22.74 -8.64 -25.95
CA TYR A 1156 23.93 -8.18 -25.24
C TYR A 1156 25.23 -8.80 -25.79
N ALA A 1157 25.17 -10.03 -26.30
CA ALA A 1157 26.34 -10.77 -26.77
C ALA A 1157 26.75 -10.44 -28.21
N GLU A 1158 25.79 -10.11 -29.08
CA GLU A 1158 26.01 -10.07 -30.53
C GLU A 1158 25.55 -8.74 -31.15
N ASP A 1159 24.32 -8.32 -30.86
CA ASP A 1159 23.67 -7.18 -31.53
C ASP A 1159 24.44 -5.86 -31.35
N SER A 1160 24.41 -4.99 -32.37
CA SER A 1160 24.87 -3.60 -32.26
C SER A 1160 23.92 -2.77 -31.39
N LEU A 1161 24.31 -1.53 -31.08
CA LEU A 1161 23.47 -0.64 -30.26
C LEU A 1161 22.17 -0.23 -30.98
N ASP A 1162 22.20 -0.10 -32.31
CA ASP A 1162 21.04 0.31 -33.12
C ASP A 1162 20.15 -0.86 -33.56
N ALA A 1163 20.49 -2.10 -33.17
CA ALA A 1163 19.74 -3.28 -33.55
C ALA A 1163 18.31 -3.24 -32.98
N ALA A 1164 17.34 -3.57 -33.84
CA ALA A 1164 15.93 -3.59 -33.47
C ALA A 1164 15.69 -4.41 -32.20
N ARG A 1165 15.00 -3.80 -31.24
CA ARG A 1165 14.78 -4.37 -29.91
C ARG A 1165 13.92 -5.63 -29.91
N TYR A 1166 12.92 -5.66 -30.77
CA TYR A 1166 11.87 -6.67 -30.75
C TYR A 1166 11.78 -7.42 -32.07
N THR A 1167 11.43 -8.69 -31.97
CA THR A 1167 10.89 -9.49 -33.07
C THR A 1167 9.40 -9.66 -32.83
N GLU A 1168 8.59 -9.11 -33.73
CA GLU A 1168 7.13 -9.21 -33.64
C GLU A 1168 6.66 -10.62 -33.99
N VAL A 1169 5.80 -11.17 -33.14
CA VAL A 1169 4.99 -12.37 -33.37
C VAL A 1169 3.54 -11.94 -33.47
N SER A 1170 3.09 -11.70 -34.71
CA SER A 1170 1.70 -11.34 -35.04
C SER A 1170 0.91 -12.50 -35.63
N ASP A 1171 1.56 -13.66 -35.84
CA ASP A 1171 0.91 -14.87 -36.31
C ASP A 1171 -0.14 -15.36 -35.29
N GLN A 1172 -1.40 -15.26 -35.68
CA GLN A 1172 -2.54 -15.65 -34.85
C GLN A 1172 -2.54 -17.15 -34.55
N GLU A 1173 -1.97 -18.00 -35.41
CA GLU A 1173 -1.85 -19.44 -35.12
C GLU A 1173 -0.89 -19.68 -33.96
N ALA A 1174 0.28 -19.03 -33.97
CA ALA A 1174 1.26 -19.12 -32.88
C ALA A 1174 0.70 -18.60 -31.54
N LEU A 1175 0.03 -17.43 -31.56
CA LEU A 1175 -0.60 -16.86 -30.35
C LEU A 1175 -1.70 -17.78 -29.80
N SER A 1176 -2.52 -18.33 -30.69
CA SER A 1176 -3.58 -19.28 -30.34
C SER A 1176 -2.99 -20.59 -29.80
N ALA A 1177 -1.84 -21.05 -30.30
CA ALA A 1177 -1.18 -22.26 -29.83
C ALA A 1177 -0.70 -22.15 -28.38
N TRP A 1178 -0.05 -21.04 -27.98
CA TRP A 1178 0.33 -20.83 -26.57
C TRP A 1178 -0.89 -20.76 -25.65
N ARG A 1179 -1.93 -20.02 -26.06
CA ARG A 1179 -3.20 -19.92 -25.33
C ARG A 1179 -3.85 -21.28 -25.14
N THR A 1180 -3.98 -22.05 -26.22
CA THR A 1180 -4.66 -23.36 -26.24
C THR A 1180 -3.90 -24.38 -25.40
N ARG A 1181 -2.57 -24.43 -25.54
CA ARG A 1181 -1.72 -25.32 -24.74
C ARG A 1181 -1.89 -25.11 -23.24
N PHE A 1182 -2.01 -23.85 -22.81
CA PHE A 1182 -2.34 -23.56 -21.41
C PHE A 1182 -3.78 -23.97 -21.07
N ALA A 1183 -4.75 -23.59 -21.89
CA ALA A 1183 -6.17 -23.88 -21.65
C ALA A 1183 -6.47 -25.38 -21.51
N ASP A 1184 -5.75 -26.23 -22.24
CA ASP A 1184 -5.90 -27.69 -22.18
C ASP A 1184 -5.28 -28.30 -20.91
N SER A 1185 -4.39 -27.57 -20.23
CA SER A 1185 -3.84 -27.96 -18.92
C SER A 1185 -4.71 -27.53 -17.73
N MET A 1186 -5.74 -26.71 -17.96
CA MET A 1186 -6.62 -26.19 -16.91
C MET A 1186 -7.53 -27.28 -16.33
N ASP A 1187 -8.00 -27.05 -15.10
CA ASP A 1187 -9.11 -27.82 -14.54
C ASP A 1187 -10.38 -27.61 -15.39
N PRO A 1188 -11.03 -28.66 -15.90
CA PRO A 1188 -12.18 -28.54 -16.79
C PRO A 1188 -13.37 -27.80 -16.18
N GLU A 1189 -13.62 -27.96 -14.87
CA GLU A 1189 -14.73 -27.27 -14.19
C GLU A 1189 -14.45 -25.77 -14.08
N ILE A 1190 -13.19 -25.41 -13.79
CA ILE A 1190 -12.75 -24.01 -13.75
C ILE A 1190 -12.82 -23.38 -15.14
N ARG A 1191 -12.33 -24.08 -16.17
CA ARG A 1191 -12.37 -23.62 -17.56
C ARG A 1191 -13.80 -23.35 -18.01
N HIS A 1192 -14.69 -24.33 -17.85
CA HIS A 1192 -16.12 -24.19 -18.19
C HIS A 1192 -16.77 -23.00 -17.47
N ALA A 1193 -16.61 -22.92 -16.15
CA ALA A 1193 -17.20 -21.84 -15.37
C ALA A 1193 -16.67 -20.46 -15.79
N LEU A 1194 -15.37 -20.34 -16.06
CA LEU A 1194 -14.75 -19.09 -16.49
C LEU A 1194 -15.28 -18.67 -17.87
N GLU A 1195 -15.20 -19.55 -18.87
CA GLU A 1195 -15.63 -19.26 -20.24
C GLU A 1195 -17.14 -18.94 -20.30
N LEU A 1196 -17.97 -19.68 -19.55
CA LEU A 1196 -19.42 -19.44 -19.46
C LEU A 1196 -19.75 -18.06 -18.85
N LEU A 1197 -19.01 -17.64 -17.82
CA LEU A 1197 -19.27 -16.38 -17.13
C LEU A 1197 -18.86 -15.14 -17.91
N GLY A 1198 -17.84 -15.27 -18.75
CA GLY A 1198 -17.34 -14.16 -19.57
C GLY A 1198 -18.07 -13.97 -20.89
N ASP A 1199 -18.95 -14.89 -21.30
CA ASP A 1199 -19.74 -14.74 -22.53
C ASP A 1199 -21.07 -14.01 -22.23
N PRO A 1200 -21.25 -12.75 -22.67
CA PRO A 1200 -22.50 -12.03 -22.44
C PRO A 1200 -23.70 -12.64 -23.17
N ALA A 1201 -23.49 -13.42 -24.23
CA ALA A 1201 -24.58 -14.09 -24.96
C ALA A 1201 -25.25 -15.18 -24.10
N LYS A 1202 -24.59 -15.64 -23.04
CA LYS A 1202 -25.13 -16.61 -22.07
C LYS A 1202 -26.04 -15.97 -21.03
N VAL A 1203 -26.12 -14.63 -20.99
CA VAL A 1203 -27.04 -13.88 -20.12
C VAL A 1203 -28.40 -13.79 -20.81
N LEU A 1204 -29.33 -14.68 -20.43
CA LEU A 1204 -30.64 -14.82 -21.10
C LEU A 1204 -31.80 -14.20 -20.31
N ALA A 1205 -31.57 -13.79 -19.06
CA ALA A 1205 -32.54 -13.12 -18.20
C ALA A 1205 -32.01 -11.77 -17.65
N PRO A 1206 -32.87 -10.88 -17.14
CA PRO A 1206 -32.43 -9.64 -16.50
C PRO A 1206 -31.48 -9.90 -15.34
N VAL A 1207 -30.45 -9.07 -15.20
CA VAL A 1207 -29.46 -9.18 -14.12
C VAL A 1207 -29.73 -8.11 -13.07
N HIS A 1208 -30.12 -8.54 -11.86
CA HIS A 1208 -30.34 -7.66 -10.72
C HIS A 1208 -30.29 -8.45 -9.41
N TYR A 1209 -30.11 -7.76 -8.28
CA TYR A 1209 -30.12 -8.41 -6.97
C TYR A 1209 -31.48 -9.09 -6.68
N PRO A 1210 -31.52 -10.11 -5.82
CA PRO A 1210 -32.76 -10.82 -5.51
C PRO A 1210 -33.87 -9.91 -4.98
N GLN A 1211 -35.06 -10.05 -5.57
CA GLN A 1211 -36.21 -9.18 -5.33
C GLN A 1211 -37.53 -9.97 -5.37
N VAL A 1212 -38.50 -9.58 -4.52
CA VAL A 1212 -39.85 -10.18 -4.53
C VAL A 1212 -40.62 -9.77 -5.78
N GLN A 1213 -41.64 -10.55 -6.14
CA GLN A 1213 -42.44 -10.30 -7.33
C GLN A 1213 -43.16 -8.95 -7.24
N GLY A 1214 -43.06 -8.12 -8.28
CA GLY A 1214 -43.71 -6.80 -8.33
C GLY A 1214 -43.03 -5.68 -7.55
N ALA A 1215 -42.00 -5.96 -6.74
CA ALA A 1215 -41.28 -4.93 -5.99
C ALA A 1215 -40.34 -4.08 -6.86
N ASP A 1216 -40.12 -2.85 -6.39
CA ASP A 1216 -39.12 -1.94 -6.90
C ASP A 1216 -37.71 -2.50 -6.67
N ILE A 1217 -36.92 -2.60 -7.73
CA ILE A 1217 -35.57 -3.17 -7.68
C ILE A 1217 -34.58 -2.38 -6.81
N GLU A 1218 -34.86 -1.12 -6.49
CA GLU A 1218 -34.04 -0.29 -5.59
C GLU A 1218 -34.48 -0.35 -4.12
N LYS A 1219 -35.66 -0.92 -3.83
CA LYS A 1219 -36.24 -0.93 -2.48
C LYS A 1219 -36.29 -2.35 -1.91
N GLU A 1220 -36.17 -2.43 -0.58
CA GLU A 1220 -36.48 -3.60 0.24
C GLU A 1220 -35.91 -4.97 -0.21
N THR A 1221 -34.72 -5.00 -0.83
CA THR A 1221 -34.03 -6.24 -1.29
C THR A 1221 -34.01 -7.38 -0.25
N PHE A 1222 -33.95 -7.02 1.04
CA PHE A 1222 -33.95 -7.99 2.14
C PHE A 1222 -35.22 -8.85 2.21
N LYS A 1223 -36.36 -8.37 1.69
CA LYS A 1223 -37.63 -9.10 1.70
C LYS A 1223 -37.56 -10.41 0.92
N TRP A 1224 -36.84 -10.45 -0.20
CA TRP A 1224 -36.64 -11.68 -0.95
C TRP A 1224 -35.95 -12.75 -0.10
N PHE A 1225 -34.89 -12.38 0.63
CA PHE A 1225 -34.18 -13.30 1.52
C PHE A 1225 -35.06 -13.79 2.66
N VAL A 1226 -35.92 -12.93 3.21
CA VAL A 1226 -36.89 -13.31 4.25
C VAL A 1226 -37.93 -14.29 3.69
N ALA A 1227 -38.48 -14.02 2.51
CA ALA A 1227 -39.44 -14.92 1.84
C ALA A 1227 -38.79 -16.26 1.50
N ASN A 1228 -37.55 -16.24 1.01
CA ASN A 1228 -36.79 -17.43 0.66
C ASN A 1228 -36.47 -18.31 1.89
N ASP A 1229 -36.03 -17.69 3.00
CA ASP A 1229 -35.79 -18.38 4.28
C ASP A 1229 -37.07 -19.04 4.86
N ARG A 1230 -38.27 -18.57 4.50
CA ARG A 1230 -39.55 -19.15 4.97
C ARG A 1230 -39.90 -20.47 4.28
N LYS A 1231 -39.44 -20.71 3.05
CA LYS A 1231 -39.78 -21.91 2.27
C LYS A 1231 -39.10 -23.20 2.77
N GLY A 1232 -38.10 -23.09 3.64
CA GLY A 1232 -37.34 -24.26 4.13
C GLY A 1232 -36.47 -24.92 3.06
N THR A 1233 -35.82 -26.03 3.40
CA THR A 1233 -34.76 -26.66 2.57
C THR A 1233 -35.25 -27.25 1.24
N GLN A 1234 -36.53 -27.62 1.11
CA GLN A 1234 -37.08 -28.26 -0.09
C GLN A 1234 -37.62 -27.28 -1.15
N GLY A 1235 -37.70 -25.97 -0.87
CA GLY A 1235 -38.25 -24.97 -1.80
C GLY A 1235 -37.54 -23.62 -1.79
N ALA A 1236 -36.43 -23.47 -1.07
CA ALA A 1236 -35.65 -22.24 -1.05
C ALA A 1236 -34.65 -22.19 -2.21
N GLU A 1237 -34.61 -21.03 -2.87
CA GLU A 1237 -33.67 -20.69 -3.93
C GLU A 1237 -32.25 -20.55 -3.37
N HIS A 1238 -31.27 -20.99 -4.14
CA HIS A 1238 -29.84 -20.82 -3.88
C HIS A 1238 -29.09 -20.77 -5.21
N LEU A 1239 -27.86 -20.26 -5.20
CA LEU A 1239 -27.03 -20.30 -6.41
C LEU A 1239 -26.52 -21.73 -6.62
N VAL A 1240 -26.92 -22.35 -7.73
CA VAL A 1240 -26.45 -23.67 -8.12
C VAL A 1240 -25.01 -23.53 -8.63
N PRO A 1241 -24.04 -24.34 -8.15
CA PRO A 1241 -22.67 -24.28 -8.63
C PRO A 1241 -22.56 -24.49 -10.14
N LEU A 1242 -21.67 -23.75 -10.81
CA LEU A 1242 -21.52 -23.83 -12.26
C LEU A 1242 -20.98 -25.19 -12.74
N SER A 1243 -20.23 -25.90 -11.90
CA SER A 1243 -19.80 -27.28 -12.18
C SER A 1243 -20.97 -28.27 -12.27
N ARG A 1244 -22.15 -27.90 -11.76
CA ARG A 1244 -23.40 -28.69 -11.85
C ARG A 1244 -24.39 -28.12 -12.86
N SER A 1245 -24.13 -26.94 -13.43
CA SER A 1245 -24.95 -26.37 -14.50
C SER A 1245 -24.45 -26.86 -15.85
N GLY A 1246 -25.35 -27.09 -16.81
CA GLY A 1246 -24.97 -27.29 -18.21
C GLY A 1246 -24.43 -25.99 -18.84
N ASP A 1247 -24.68 -25.78 -20.12
CA ASP A 1247 -24.15 -24.62 -20.88
C ASP A 1247 -24.94 -23.30 -20.66
N SER A 1248 -25.71 -23.22 -19.58
CA SER A 1248 -26.59 -22.08 -19.28
C SER A 1248 -26.32 -21.53 -17.88
N LEU A 1249 -26.28 -20.20 -17.76
CA LEU A 1249 -26.17 -19.52 -16.47
C LEU A 1249 -27.40 -19.80 -15.58
N PRO A 1250 -27.22 -20.20 -14.31
CA PRO A 1250 -28.33 -20.41 -13.39
C PRO A 1250 -29.18 -19.14 -13.19
N THR A 1251 -30.50 -19.32 -13.11
CA THR A 1251 -31.46 -18.26 -12.76
C THR A 1251 -32.06 -18.50 -11.39
N LEU A 1252 -32.52 -17.43 -10.75
CA LEU A 1252 -33.32 -17.47 -9.52
C LEU A 1252 -34.74 -17.01 -9.82
N HIS A 1253 -35.70 -17.50 -9.04
CA HIS A 1253 -37.09 -17.06 -9.14
C HIS A 1253 -37.39 -15.89 -8.19
N ARG A 1254 -38.23 -14.98 -8.67
CA ARG A 1254 -38.84 -13.95 -7.82
C ARG A 1254 -39.88 -14.58 -6.90
N GLN A 1255 -39.70 -14.39 -5.61
CA GLN A 1255 -40.59 -14.94 -4.59
C GLN A 1255 -41.87 -14.10 -4.48
N ARG A 1256 -43.02 -14.76 -4.30
CA ARG A 1256 -44.24 -14.10 -3.82
C ARG A 1256 -44.06 -13.81 -2.32
N GLU A 1257 -44.45 -12.60 -1.89
CA GLU A 1257 -44.24 -12.09 -0.52
C GLU A 1257 -45.04 -12.86 0.55
#